data_AF-A0A935GD14-F1
#
_entry.id   AF-A0A935GD14-F1
#
_cell.length_a   1.000
_cell.length_b   1.000
_cell.length_c   1.000
_cell.angle_alpha   90.00
_cell.angle_beta   90.00
_cell.angle_gamma   90.00
#
_symmetry.space_group_name_H-M   'P 1'
#
loop_
_entity.id
_entity.type
_entity.pdbx_description
1 polymer ?
#
loop_
_entity_poly.entity_id
_entity_poly.type
_entity_poly.pdbx_seq_one_letter_code
_entity_poly.pdbx_strand_id
1 'polypeptide(L)'
;MLLLNIISLDYKLKKQNLGYYNQSIAKSQLDNFRKSLDIFIKNINQIANNNQQREESVKLKIRDFLTSTFYHNDQIDIHGNIDLAILNKENSKNNVEVILELKTPQNTAEMISTGNLNKKAMWELVHYYMQERLKGNITIKHLIATNGLEWVIFDAREFEDVFYNNKTFYQNYQNWYNDATVNINVQMAYQIIENHIEKSTNMIEAVHFDINAINTNNDDEIIKLYKLLSPQHLLKLPFANDSNTLNTEFYNELLYILGLEERKEAGKNIISRINTARRQTASLIENTINQLKINKNISDDELSFEIALELCITWLNRILFLKLLEGQLIKFNKNNDIDYSFMNSSRIKDFDDLHELFFEVLALPEVDRSNDVREKYKNIPYLNSSLFELTDYENHYITIDNLKDRLELPLYKYTVLKDNNGKPLTGKLSTLNYLFRFLNSYDFSSDVNKTVQSDNRDIINAAVLGLIFEKINGYKDGSYFTPGYITEYMCRETIRRAIIEKFNDQGWHCRDFTDLYNAITPLNIKEANEIVDSIRICDPAVGSGHFLVSALNEIIAIKSELGILVDEAGKILKNCKINVENDELVILYDNEFFQYIPNDPDSQRVQETIFKEKQKIIENCLFGVDINPKSVQITCLRLWIELLKNAYYKAPNYKELETLPNIDINIKCGDSLISRFNLIDDTQNLSPTDRKKITIIISKYKEKVTLYRSTTDKDTRHQLKNEIEKLKEGFSEISDPQDPDFKKLREKQSLLNQISTQIPIGFDESYVKAWRENLDKLIKEVSELQNIYDEKQKTIYKNAFEWRFEFPEVLNDDGDYVGFDAVIGNPPYIQLQKAYNDTMKYADLYKTMNYETFDRTGDIYCLFYERGIQIAKDNGILCYISSNKWMRAGYGEKLRNFFLKYNPLLLLDLGPGIFESATVDTCIMMLQKNQKSKSKQYSLKAVTITKERNLPLDIDEQVKGKSVTLSKLTKDAWFIGSEAEQKLKEKIENLGKPLKDWDVKIYRGVLTGLNEAFIIDDIKRQEILDNCKDEDERIRTEAIIKPILRGRDIKRYYYEWAGLWVIFIPWHFPLHNDASIQGASEKAENEFIKQYPSVYNHLLQYKESLSKRNKEETGIRYEWYALQRCAATYYPEFEKEKVVWTPVNSKYSFTIIPPGIFFPNSIFMITGKHIKTFCAIFNSTLIRYYLTFLFSSEKNYTYASKETMGKLPIPPITPSNQPIVSQIEALVDKILSAKIQSAGRYEPIRKRNK
;
A
#
# COMPACT_ATOMS: atom_id res chain seq x y z
N MET A 1 -22.06 -33.65 28.55
CA MET A 1 -21.51 -34.27 27.33
C MET A 1 -21.42 -33.20 26.27
N LEU A 2 -20.24 -33.08 25.64
CA LEU A 2 -19.97 -32.16 24.54
C LEU A 2 -21.05 -32.33 23.46
N LEU A 3 -21.73 -31.25 23.11
CA LEU A 3 -22.85 -31.28 22.18
C LEU A 3 -22.37 -30.99 20.75
N LEU A 4 -22.82 -31.80 19.79
CA LEU A 4 -22.58 -31.55 18.36
C LEU A 4 -23.67 -30.63 17.81
N ASN A 5 -23.28 -29.50 17.25
CA ASN A 5 -24.15 -28.66 16.44
C ASN A 5 -23.89 -28.92 14.95
N ILE A 6 -24.81 -29.62 14.30
CA ILE A 6 -24.71 -29.87 12.86
C ILE A 6 -25.28 -28.67 12.13
N ILE A 7 -24.42 -28.03 11.36
CA ILE A 7 -24.82 -26.94 10.47
C ILE A 7 -24.94 -27.46 9.04
N SER A 8 -25.89 -26.88 8.29
CA SER A 8 -26.07 -27.25 6.89
C SER A 8 -24.84 -26.89 6.07
N LEU A 9 -24.60 -27.66 5.02
CA LEU A 9 -23.56 -27.41 4.04
C LEU A 9 -23.63 -25.97 3.49
N ASP A 10 -24.84 -25.52 3.17
CA ASP A 10 -25.13 -24.18 2.68
C ASP A 10 -24.72 -23.09 3.69
N TYR A 11 -25.14 -23.26 4.95
CA TYR A 11 -24.81 -22.33 6.02
C TYR A 11 -23.31 -22.29 6.30
N LYS A 12 -22.62 -23.44 6.29
CA LYS A 12 -21.16 -23.48 6.51
C LYS A 12 -20.42 -22.69 5.44
N LEU A 13 -20.72 -22.92 4.17
CA LEU A 13 -20.03 -22.25 3.07
C LEU A 13 -20.29 -20.74 3.10
N LYS A 14 -21.55 -20.31 3.34
CA LYS A 14 -21.92 -18.89 3.50
C LYS A 14 -21.21 -18.23 4.69
N LYS A 15 -21.19 -18.90 5.85
CA LYS A 15 -20.55 -18.40 7.09
C LYS A 15 -19.03 -18.27 6.96
N GLN A 16 -18.39 -19.12 6.16
CA GLN A 16 -16.94 -19.18 6.08
C GLN A 16 -16.36 -18.23 5.04
N ASN A 17 -16.93 -18.20 3.83
CA ASN A 17 -16.52 -17.25 2.79
C ASN A 17 -17.62 -17.16 1.71
N LEU A 18 -18.45 -16.14 1.81
CA LEU A 18 -19.58 -15.94 0.90
C LEU A 18 -19.11 -15.64 -0.55
N GLY A 19 -17.97 -14.98 -0.73
CA GLY A 19 -17.32 -14.80 -2.04
C GLY A 19 -16.97 -16.13 -2.72
N TYR A 20 -16.39 -17.09 -2.00
CA TYR A 20 -16.10 -18.43 -2.52
C TYR A 20 -17.38 -19.24 -2.74
N TYR A 21 -18.35 -19.14 -1.81
CA TYR A 21 -19.66 -19.76 -1.94
C TYR A 21 -20.38 -19.36 -3.23
N ASN A 22 -20.15 -18.15 -3.73
CA ASN A 22 -20.71 -17.70 -5.00
C ASN A 22 -19.81 -17.96 -6.20
N GLN A 23 -18.49 -18.11 -6.03
CA GLN A 23 -17.57 -18.28 -7.16
C GLN A 23 -18.05 -19.32 -8.16
N SER A 24 -18.13 -18.93 -9.43
CA SER A 24 -18.44 -19.84 -10.52
C SER A 24 -17.44 -20.98 -10.61
N ILE A 25 -17.95 -22.18 -10.90
CA ILE A 25 -17.11 -23.34 -11.21
C ILE A 25 -17.16 -23.57 -12.71
N ALA A 26 -16.00 -23.84 -13.33
CA ALA A 26 -15.96 -24.19 -14.74
C ALA A 26 -16.71 -25.52 -14.96
N LYS A 27 -17.53 -25.58 -16.01
CA LYS A 27 -18.37 -26.76 -16.30
C LYS A 27 -17.56 -28.06 -16.37
N SER A 28 -16.39 -28.04 -17.01
CA SER A 28 -15.46 -29.18 -17.10
C SER A 28 -14.95 -29.64 -15.74
N GLN A 29 -14.70 -28.73 -14.81
CA GLN A 29 -14.28 -29.06 -13.44
C GLN A 29 -15.43 -29.74 -12.69
N LEU A 30 -16.65 -29.21 -12.83
CA LEU A 30 -17.84 -29.78 -12.21
C LEU A 30 -18.18 -31.16 -12.80
N ASP A 31 -18.08 -31.32 -14.12
CA ASP A 31 -18.30 -32.58 -14.83
C ASP A 31 -17.24 -33.64 -14.44
N ASN A 32 -15.97 -33.24 -14.32
CA ASN A 32 -14.91 -34.13 -13.82
C ASN A 32 -15.16 -34.55 -12.38
N PHE A 33 -15.54 -33.60 -11.52
CA PHE A 33 -15.89 -33.90 -10.12
C PHE A 33 -17.08 -34.85 -10.02
N ARG A 34 -18.16 -34.61 -10.78
CA ARG A 34 -19.33 -35.50 -10.86
C ARG A 34 -18.91 -36.92 -11.24
N LYS A 35 -18.11 -37.06 -12.30
CA LYS A 35 -17.62 -38.37 -12.75
C LYS A 35 -16.77 -39.07 -11.68
N SER A 36 -15.86 -38.37 -11.04
CA SER A 36 -15.03 -38.93 -9.96
C SER A 36 -15.86 -39.30 -8.73
N LEU A 37 -16.88 -38.50 -8.40
CA LEU A 37 -17.81 -38.76 -7.31
C LEU A 37 -18.65 -40.03 -7.57
N ASP A 38 -19.20 -40.19 -8.77
CA ASP A 38 -19.96 -41.39 -9.14
C ASP A 38 -19.10 -42.67 -9.05
N ILE A 39 -17.84 -42.58 -9.48
CA ILE A 39 -16.86 -43.68 -9.35
C ILE A 39 -16.58 -43.98 -7.88
N PHE A 40 -16.39 -42.94 -7.05
CA PHE A 40 -16.15 -43.07 -5.62
C PHE A 40 -17.33 -43.73 -4.92
N ILE A 41 -18.56 -43.24 -5.14
CA ILE A 41 -19.81 -43.80 -4.59
C ILE A 41 -19.95 -45.28 -4.96
N LYS A 42 -19.70 -45.65 -6.22
CA LYS A 42 -19.75 -47.04 -6.65
C LYS A 42 -18.72 -47.92 -5.93
N ASN A 43 -17.48 -47.43 -5.81
CA ASN A 43 -16.40 -48.17 -5.16
C ASN A 43 -16.67 -48.35 -3.66
N ILE A 44 -17.07 -47.30 -2.96
CA ILE A 44 -17.29 -47.37 -1.51
C ILE A 44 -18.50 -48.24 -1.16
N ASN A 45 -19.56 -48.23 -1.98
CA ASN A 45 -20.71 -49.14 -1.80
C ASN A 45 -20.33 -50.61 -2.05
N GLN A 46 -19.37 -50.90 -2.94
CA GLN A 46 -18.82 -52.26 -3.08
C GLN A 46 -18.04 -52.70 -1.85
N ILE A 47 -17.29 -51.78 -1.22
CA ILE A 47 -16.59 -52.04 0.04
C ILE A 47 -17.61 -52.28 1.16
N ALA A 48 -18.67 -51.47 1.23
CA ALA A 48 -19.74 -51.59 2.23
C ALA A 48 -20.46 -52.96 2.16
N ASN A 49 -20.60 -53.53 0.97
CA ASN A 49 -21.27 -54.81 0.75
C ASN A 49 -20.36 -56.05 0.90
N ASN A 50 -19.07 -55.88 1.21
CA ASN A 50 -18.12 -56.99 1.30
C ASN A 50 -17.38 -57.03 2.67
N ASN A 51 -17.75 -58.00 3.50
CA ASN A 51 -17.27 -58.15 4.89
C ASN A 51 -15.79 -58.54 5.04
N GLN A 52 -15.04 -58.73 3.95
CA GLN A 52 -13.60 -59.08 3.99
C GLN A 52 -12.67 -57.88 3.76
N GLN A 53 -13.20 -56.68 3.59
CA GLN A 53 -12.38 -55.50 3.27
C GLN A 53 -11.80 -54.81 4.51
N ARG A 54 -10.57 -54.30 4.38
CA ARG A 54 -9.85 -53.60 5.44
C ARG A 54 -9.96 -52.09 5.27
N GLU A 55 -9.73 -51.35 6.36
CA GLU A 55 -9.72 -49.88 6.38
C GLU A 55 -8.77 -49.26 5.35
N GLU A 56 -7.64 -49.92 5.07
CA GLU A 56 -6.69 -49.55 3.99
C GLU A 56 -7.37 -49.46 2.61
N SER A 57 -8.36 -50.30 2.31
CA SER A 57 -9.12 -50.20 1.07
C SER A 57 -9.90 -48.89 0.98
N VAL A 58 -10.46 -48.42 2.10
CA VAL A 58 -11.22 -47.16 2.18
C VAL A 58 -10.27 -45.97 2.03
N LYS A 59 -9.10 -46.01 2.70
CA LYS A 59 -8.04 -44.99 2.59
C LYS A 59 -7.65 -44.78 1.12
N LEU A 60 -7.38 -45.86 0.38
CA LEU A 60 -7.03 -45.78 -1.03
C LEU A 60 -8.15 -45.14 -1.87
N LYS A 61 -9.43 -45.48 -1.64
CA LYS A 61 -10.54 -44.91 -2.41
C LYS A 61 -10.81 -43.44 -2.11
N ILE A 62 -10.67 -43.01 -0.86
CA ILE A 62 -10.77 -41.59 -0.51
C ILE A 62 -9.61 -40.80 -1.11
N ARG A 63 -8.38 -41.35 -1.03
CA ARG A 63 -7.21 -40.75 -1.68
C ARG A 63 -7.40 -40.61 -3.19
N ASP A 64 -7.78 -41.68 -3.88
CA ASP A 64 -8.02 -41.68 -5.34
C ASP A 64 -9.09 -40.65 -5.75
N PHE A 65 -10.16 -40.52 -4.95
CA PHE A 65 -11.22 -39.54 -5.20
C PHE A 65 -10.72 -38.10 -5.05
N LEU A 66 -10.05 -37.79 -3.94
CA LEU A 66 -9.53 -36.44 -3.69
C LEU A 66 -8.40 -36.06 -4.67
N THR A 67 -7.57 -37.00 -5.12
CA THR A 67 -6.49 -36.71 -6.07
C THR A 67 -6.93 -36.64 -7.53
N SER A 68 -7.98 -37.38 -7.91
CA SER A 68 -8.59 -37.27 -9.25
C SER A 68 -9.40 -36.00 -9.46
N THR A 69 -9.66 -35.24 -8.38
CA THR A 69 -10.49 -34.04 -8.39
C THR A 69 -9.72 -32.76 -8.06
N PHE A 70 -8.98 -32.74 -6.94
CA PHE A 70 -8.49 -31.50 -6.33
C PHE A 70 -6.99 -31.48 -6.04
N TYR A 71 -6.43 -32.59 -5.56
CA TYR A 71 -5.11 -32.61 -4.93
C TYR A 71 -4.08 -33.39 -5.74
N HIS A 72 -2.81 -33.03 -5.66
CA HIS A 72 -1.75 -33.83 -6.25
C HIS A 72 -1.52 -35.12 -5.45
N ASN A 73 -1.08 -36.19 -6.13
CA ASN A 73 -0.87 -37.51 -5.53
C ASN A 73 0.10 -37.54 -4.34
N ASP A 74 0.95 -36.52 -4.26
CA ASP A 74 1.97 -36.37 -3.24
C ASP A 74 1.53 -35.43 -2.10
N GLN A 75 0.40 -34.71 -2.23
CA GLN A 75 -0.19 -33.82 -1.21
C GLN A 75 -1.08 -34.54 -0.20
N ILE A 76 -1.61 -35.71 -0.56
CA ILE A 76 -2.41 -36.55 0.35
C ILE A 76 -1.63 -37.82 0.62
N ASP A 77 -1.23 -38.01 1.87
CA ASP A 77 -0.45 -39.18 2.28
C ASP A 77 -0.71 -39.58 3.74
N ILE A 78 -0.25 -40.78 4.09
CA ILE A 78 -0.20 -41.25 5.48
C ILE A 78 0.92 -40.48 6.19
N HIS A 79 0.60 -39.77 7.27
CA HIS A 79 1.57 -38.94 7.99
C HIS A 79 1.72 -39.36 9.45
N GLY A 80 2.79 -40.11 9.75
CA GLY A 80 3.01 -40.67 11.08
C GLY A 80 1.94 -41.73 11.40
N ASN A 81 1.14 -41.49 12.45
CA ASN A 81 0.03 -42.34 12.85
C ASN A 81 -1.33 -41.84 12.34
N ILE A 82 -1.36 -40.76 11.55
CA ILE A 82 -2.60 -40.21 10.98
C ILE A 82 -2.96 -41.01 9.73
N ASP A 83 -4.20 -41.48 9.65
CA ASP A 83 -4.67 -42.32 8.56
C ASP A 83 -4.51 -41.68 7.18
N LEU A 84 -4.99 -40.44 7.02
CA LEU A 84 -4.69 -39.60 5.86
C LEU A 84 -4.53 -38.15 6.31
N ALA A 85 -3.55 -37.46 5.71
CA ALA A 85 -3.33 -36.04 5.94
C ALA A 85 -3.17 -35.30 4.61
N ILE A 86 -3.68 -34.07 4.55
CA ILE A 86 -3.37 -33.13 3.46
C ILE A 86 -2.22 -32.24 3.91
N LEU A 87 -1.14 -32.23 3.14
CA LEU A 87 0.13 -31.58 3.47
C LEU A 87 0.34 -30.29 2.66
N ASN A 88 0.90 -29.26 3.30
CA ASN A 88 1.33 -28.04 2.59
C ASN A 88 2.77 -28.18 2.08
N LYS A 89 2.94 -28.20 0.76
CA LYS A 89 4.24 -28.39 0.09
C LYS A 89 5.02 -27.11 -0.22
N GLU A 90 4.45 -25.94 0.01
CA GLU A 90 5.15 -24.67 -0.26
C GLU A 90 6.15 -24.31 0.86
N ASN A 91 6.11 -25.04 1.98
CA ASN A 91 7.05 -24.88 3.10
C ASN A 91 8.05 -26.05 3.16
N SER A 92 9.31 -25.76 3.47
CA SER A 92 10.39 -26.75 3.66
C SER A 92 10.19 -27.77 4.80
N LYS A 93 9.03 -27.75 5.47
CA LYS A 93 8.68 -28.60 6.62
C LYS A 93 7.53 -29.58 6.38
N ASN A 94 6.80 -29.53 5.26
CA ASN A 94 5.66 -30.41 4.94
C ASN A 94 4.65 -30.58 6.10
N ASN A 95 4.16 -29.48 6.68
CA ASN A 95 3.24 -29.55 7.82
C ASN A 95 1.87 -30.12 7.40
N VAL A 96 1.22 -30.82 8.33
CA VAL A 96 -0.18 -31.28 8.21
C VAL A 96 -1.14 -30.09 8.34
N GLU A 97 -2.04 -29.93 7.37
CA GLU A 97 -3.08 -28.89 7.37
C GLU A 97 -4.51 -29.46 7.50
N VAL A 98 -4.75 -30.69 7.04
CA VAL A 98 -6.04 -31.39 7.26
C VAL A 98 -5.76 -32.78 7.77
N ILE A 99 -6.46 -33.16 8.83
CA ILE A 99 -6.38 -34.50 9.45
C ILE A 99 -7.64 -35.27 9.07
N LEU A 100 -7.47 -36.46 8.51
CA LEU A 100 -8.56 -37.37 8.21
C LEU A 100 -8.39 -38.65 9.04
N GLU A 101 -9.42 -39.00 9.80
CA GLU A 101 -9.56 -40.26 10.53
C GLU A 101 -10.59 -41.14 9.81
N LEU A 102 -10.21 -42.40 9.54
CA LEU A 102 -11.00 -43.27 8.69
C LEU A 102 -11.50 -44.50 9.45
N LYS A 103 -12.73 -44.91 9.14
CA LYS A 103 -13.31 -46.19 9.56
C LYS A 103 -13.81 -46.99 8.37
N THR A 104 -14.05 -48.28 8.54
CA THR A 104 -14.76 -49.06 7.51
C THR A 104 -16.26 -48.74 7.55
N PRO A 105 -16.97 -48.81 6.41
CA PRO A 105 -18.42 -48.60 6.37
C PRO A 105 -19.21 -49.48 7.37
N GLN A 106 -18.70 -50.67 7.68
CA GLN A 106 -19.32 -51.61 8.63
C GLN A 106 -19.01 -51.28 10.09
N ASN A 107 -17.97 -50.50 10.38
CA ASN A 107 -17.55 -50.16 11.74
C ASN A 107 -18.30 -48.92 12.27
N THR A 108 -19.62 -49.03 12.35
CA THR A 108 -20.50 -47.98 12.90
C THR A 108 -20.37 -47.82 14.41
N ALA A 109 -19.81 -48.82 15.10
CA ALA A 109 -19.62 -48.78 16.55
C ALA A 109 -18.54 -47.77 16.98
N GLU A 110 -17.46 -47.64 16.19
CA GLU A 110 -16.34 -46.72 16.44
C GLU A 110 -16.46 -45.37 15.72
N MET A 111 -17.34 -45.26 14.72
CA MET A 111 -17.63 -44.04 13.96
C MET A 111 -18.51 -43.06 14.77
N ILE A 112 -18.27 -41.77 14.62
CA ILE A 112 -19.11 -40.71 15.21
C ILE A 112 -20.49 -40.65 14.56
N SER A 113 -21.50 -40.23 15.32
CA SER A 113 -22.85 -40.00 14.80
C SER A 113 -23.41 -38.66 15.30
N THR A 114 -24.49 -38.21 14.66
CA THR A 114 -25.16 -36.94 14.96
C THR A 114 -25.62 -36.81 16.42
N GLY A 115 -25.87 -37.93 17.11
CA GLY A 115 -26.26 -37.98 18.51
C GLY A 115 -25.15 -38.41 19.48
N ASN A 116 -23.98 -38.82 18.99
CA ASN A 116 -22.89 -39.29 19.86
C ASN A 116 -21.50 -39.04 19.25
N LEU A 117 -20.81 -38.03 19.78
CA LEU A 117 -19.41 -37.73 19.47
C LEU A 117 -18.41 -38.58 20.26
N ASN A 118 -18.81 -39.18 21.38
CA ASN A 118 -17.89 -39.89 22.28
C ASN A 118 -17.60 -41.30 21.75
N LYS A 119 -16.86 -41.34 20.63
CA LYS A 119 -16.53 -42.51 19.85
C LYS A 119 -15.06 -42.51 19.51
N LYS A 120 -14.51 -43.69 19.23
CA LYS A 120 -13.08 -43.87 18.98
C LYS A 120 -12.55 -42.99 17.85
N ALA A 121 -13.30 -42.80 16.76
CA ALA A 121 -12.91 -41.88 15.68
C ALA A 121 -12.71 -40.43 16.17
N MET A 122 -13.53 -39.96 17.12
CA MET A 122 -13.33 -38.64 17.73
C MET A 122 -12.12 -38.62 18.65
N TRP A 123 -11.88 -39.69 19.41
CA TRP A 123 -10.72 -39.81 20.27
C TRP A 123 -9.43 -39.77 19.47
N GLU A 124 -9.38 -40.44 18.33
CA GLU A 124 -8.27 -40.45 17.39
C GLU A 124 -8.04 -39.07 16.76
N LEU A 125 -9.09 -38.39 16.29
CA LEU A 125 -8.98 -37.02 15.76
C LEU A 125 -8.40 -36.03 16.80
N VAL A 126 -8.96 -36.02 18.02
CA VAL A 126 -8.46 -35.15 19.10
C VAL A 126 -7.02 -35.52 19.45
N HIS A 127 -6.69 -36.81 19.47
CA HIS A 127 -5.35 -37.30 19.74
C HIS A 127 -4.34 -36.77 18.72
N TYR A 128 -4.63 -36.93 17.42
CA TYR A 128 -3.76 -36.46 16.34
C TYR A 128 -3.61 -34.95 16.33
N TYR A 129 -4.71 -34.23 16.51
CA TYR A 129 -4.70 -32.77 16.65
C TYR A 129 -3.75 -32.32 17.77
N MET A 130 -3.93 -32.87 18.98
CA MET A 130 -3.12 -32.50 20.13
C MET A 130 -1.64 -32.85 19.94
N GLN A 131 -1.33 -34.00 19.32
CA GLN A 131 0.05 -34.36 19.00
C GLN A 131 0.72 -33.35 18.07
N GLU A 132 0.05 -32.95 16.99
CA GLU A 132 0.59 -31.98 16.04
C GLU A 132 0.73 -30.59 16.68
N ARG A 133 -0.26 -30.14 17.46
CA ARG A 133 -0.18 -28.86 18.20
C ARG A 133 0.99 -28.84 19.19
N LEU A 134 1.23 -29.93 19.93
CA LEU A 134 2.33 -30.04 20.88
C LEU A 134 3.71 -30.09 20.20
N LYS A 135 3.81 -30.59 18.96
CA LYS A 135 5.02 -30.48 18.12
C LYS A 135 5.24 -29.07 17.55
N GLY A 136 4.34 -28.13 17.83
CA GLY A 136 4.42 -26.74 17.36
C GLY A 136 3.77 -26.51 15.99
N ASN A 137 2.99 -27.45 15.46
CA ASN A 137 2.20 -27.23 14.26
C ASN A 137 1.01 -26.32 14.61
N ILE A 138 0.93 -25.13 14.01
CA ILE A 138 -0.18 -24.17 14.16
C ILE A 138 -1.01 -24.03 12.86
N THR A 139 -0.72 -24.84 11.83
CA THR A 139 -1.28 -24.66 10.49
C THR A 139 -2.50 -25.53 10.18
N ILE A 140 -2.94 -26.38 11.11
CA ILE A 140 -4.11 -27.26 10.95
C ILE A 140 -5.37 -26.39 10.73
N LYS A 141 -6.12 -26.68 9.66
CA LYS A 141 -7.31 -25.92 9.24
C LYS A 141 -8.60 -26.68 9.49
N HIS A 142 -8.62 -27.98 9.19
CA HIS A 142 -9.81 -28.84 9.31
C HIS A 142 -9.47 -30.24 9.81
N LEU A 143 -10.46 -30.89 10.42
CA LEU A 143 -10.42 -32.28 10.86
C LEU A 143 -11.64 -33.01 10.33
N ILE A 144 -11.44 -34.22 9.81
CA ILE A 144 -12.48 -35.00 9.13
C ILE A 144 -12.52 -36.40 9.72
N ALA A 145 -13.69 -36.85 10.16
CA ALA A 145 -13.95 -38.25 10.42
C ALA A 145 -14.87 -38.79 9.34
N THR A 146 -14.51 -39.92 8.73
CA THR A 146 -15.32 -40.54 7.68
C THR A 146 -15.17 -42.05 7.63
N ASN A 147 -16.25 -42.74 7.25
CA ASN A 147 -16.17 -44.16 6.87
C ASN A 147 -16.27 -44.37 5.34
N GLY A 148 -16.13 -43.29 4.57
CA GLY A 148 -16.34 -43.22 3.14
C GLY A 148 -17.78 -42.97 2.71
N LEU A 149 -18.77 -43.33 3.53
CA LEU A 149 -20.19 -43.02 3.31
C LEU A 149 -20.59 -41.74 4.05
N GLU A 150 -20.43 -41.77 5.38
CA GLU A 150 -20.69 -40.64 6.27
C GLU A 150 -19.44 -39.78 6.41
N TRP A 151 -19.60 -38.47 6.32
CA TRP A 151 -18.53 -37.48 6.44
C TRP A 151 -18.90 -36.45 7.49
N VAL A 152 -17.99 -36.21 8.43
CA VAL A 152 -18.11 -35.14 9.42
C VAL A 152 -16.87 -34.28 9.40
N ILE A 153 -17.06 -32.98 9.12
CA ILE A 153 -15.98 -32.01 8.92
C ILE A 153 -16.06 -30.93 9.98
N PHE A 154 -14.95 -30.75 10.70
CA PHE A 154 -14.77 -29.75 11.76
C PHE A 154 -13.76 -28.67 11.33
N ASP A 155 -14.01 -27.42 11.75
CA ASP A 155 -12.98 -26.37 11.69
C ASP A 155 -12.02 -26.57 12.87
N ALA A 156 -10.71 -26.44 12.63
CA ALA A 156 -9.70 -26.65 13.66
C ALA A 156 -9.84 -25.67 14.85
N ARG A 157 -10.46 -24.50 14.66
CA ARG A 157 -10.75 -23.54 15.75
C ARG A 157 -11.61 -24.15 16.84
N GLU A 158 -12.57 -25.01 16.47
CA GLU A 158 -13.41 -25.70 17.44
C GLU A 158 -12.59 -26.61 18.36
N PHE A 159 -11.56 -27.26 17.80
CA PHE A 159 -10.66 -28.11 18.57
C PHE A 159 -9.70 -27.30 19.44
N GLU A 160 -9.24 -26.14 18.95
CA GLU A 160 -8.40 -25.21 19.72
C GLU A 160 -9.18 -24.74 20.96
N ASP A 161 -10.44 -24.33 20.80
CA ASP A 161 -11.25 -23.80 21.91
C ASP A 161 -11.69 -24.88 22.91
N VAL A 162 -12.17 -26.03 22.43
CA VAL A 162 -12.72 -27.08 23.30
C VAL A 162 -11.64 -27.89 24.01
N PHE A 163 -10.50 -28.13 23.34
CA PHE A 163 -9.44 -29.00 23.85
C PHE A 163 -8.17 -28.22 24.21
N TYR A 164 -7.53 -27.54 23.26
CA TYR A 164 -6.19 -26.95 23.49
C TYR A 164 -6.20 -25.79 24.51
N ASN A 165 -7.17 -24.88 24.41
CA ASN A 165 -7.35 -23.74 25.30
C ASN A 165 -7.95 -24.12 26.66
N ASN A 166 -8.50 -25.33 26.78
CA ASN A 166 -8.99 -25.84 28.04
C ASN A 166 -7.80 -26.25 28.93
N LYS A 167 -7.44 -25.39 29.89
CA LYS A 167 -6.28 -25.59 30.77
C LYS A 167 -6.26 -26.96 31.45
N THR A 168 -7.41 -27.44 31.93
CA THR A 168 -7.50 -28.73 32.65
C THR A 168 -7.25 -29.90 31.72
N PHE A 169 -7.89 -29.93 30.56
CA PHE A 169 -7.66 -30.95 29.55
C PHE A 169 -6.21 -30.92 29.05
N TYR A 170 -5.73 -29.73 28.67
CA TYR A 170 -4.38 -29.52 28.16
C TYR A 170 -3.32 -30.04 29.13
N GLN A 171 -3.41 -29.68 30.42
CA GLN A 171 -2.47 -30.15 31.44
C GLN A 171 -2.51 -31.67 31.61
N ASN A 172 -3.69 -32.27 31.70
CA ASN A 172 -3.83 -33.73 31.84
C ASN A 172 -3.24 -34.47 30.64
N TYR A 173 -3.52 -33.98 29.44
CA TYR A 173 -3.02 -34.56 28.20
C TYR A 173 -1.51 -34.34 28.03
N GLN A 174 -0.99 -33.15 28.36
CA GLN A 174 0.42 -32.82 28.28
C GLN A 174 1.26 -33.64 29.28
N ASN A 175 0.75 -33.85 30.50
CA ASN A 175 1.41 -34.71 31.49
C ASN A 175 1.56 -36.14 30.93
N TRP A 176 0.47 -36.71 30.41
CA TRP A 176 0.52 -38.00 29.73
C TRP A 176 1.52 -38.00 28.55
N TYR A 177 1.50 -36.96 27.72
CA TYR A 177 2.37 -36.85 26.54
C TYR A 177 3.87 -36.77 26.91
N ASN A 178 4.21 -36.07 27.99
CA ASN A 178 5.59 -35.97 28.48
C ASN A 178 6.07 -37.27 29.15
N ASP A 179 5.18 -37.95 29.89
CA ASP A 179 5.46 -39.24 30.54
C ASP A 179 5.55 -40.41 29.53
N ALA A 180 4.96 -40.28 28.35
CA ALA A 180 4.91 -41.31 27.30
C ALA A 180 6.28 -41.67 26.67
N THR A 181 7.39 -41.08 27.13
CA THR A 181 8.74 -41.33 26.60
C THR A 181 9.35 -42.68 27.02
N VAL A 182 8.71 -43.44 27.92
CA VAL A 182 9.30 -44.67 28.51
C VAL A 182 8.47 -45.95 28.28
N ASN A 183 7.13 -45.90 28.17
CA ASN A 183 6.28 -47.04 27.77
C ASN A 183 4.87 -46.56 27.39
N ILE A 184 4.40 -46.85 26.17
CA ILE A 184 3.22 -46.17 25.57
C ILE A 184 1.95 -47.01 25.78
N ASN A 185 0.93 -46.42 26.42
CA ASN A 185 -0.45 -46.90 26.31
C ASN A 185 -1.36 -45.77 25.79
N VAL A 186 -1.64 -45.79 24.49
CA VAL A 186 -2.55 -44.84 23.81
C VAL A 186 -3.96 -44.88 24.42
N GLN A 187 -4.37 -45.99 25.03
CA GLN A 187 -5.67 -46.09 25.71
C GLN A 187 -5.81 -45.08 26.86
N MET A 188 -4.71 -44.69 27.52
CA MET A 188 -4.77 -43.66 28.55
C MET A 188 -5.07 -42.27 27.96
N ALA A 189 -4.53 -41.96 26.77
CA ALA A 189 -4.88 -40.72 26.07
C ALA A 189 -6.36 -40.72 25.67
N TYR A 190 -6.86 -41.86 25.16
CA TYR A 190 -8.27 -41.99 24.81
C TYR A 190 -9.18 -41.85 26.02
N GLN A 191 -8.81 -42.40 27.19
CA GLN A 191 -9.58 -42.21 28.42
C GLN A 191 -9.62 -40.74 28.88
N ILE A 192 -8.52 -39.98 28.72
CA ILE A 192 -8.49 -38.54 29.02
C ILE A 192 -9.46 -37.78 28.09
N ILE A 193 -9.46 -38.12 26.80
CA ILE A 193 -10.33 -37.50 25.79
C ILE A 193 -11.79 -37.87 26.03
N GLU A 194 -12.09 -39.15 26.19
CA GLU A 194 -13.42 -39.69 26.47
C GLU A 194 -14.04 -39.00 27.69
N ASN A 195 -13.31 -38.94 28.81
CA ASN A 195 -13.77 -38.30 30.03
C ASN A 195 -14.04 -36.80 29.85
N HIS A 196 -13.25 -36.11 29.02
CA HIS A 196 -13.46 -34.69 28.74
C HIS A 196 -14.70 -34.47 27.87
N ILE A 197 -14.88 -35.27 26.83
CA ILE A 197 -16.08 -35.23 25.97
C ILE A 197 -17.34 -35.52 26.81
N GLU A 198 -17.29 -36.51 27.71
CA GLU A 198 -18.44 -36.85 28.56
C GLU A 198 -18.82 -35.72 29.52
N LYS A 199 -17.83 -35.08 30.15
CA LYS A 199 -18.03 -34.04 31.18
C LYS A 199 -18.25 -32.63 30.63
N SER A 200 -17.83 -32.34 29.40
CA SER A 200 -17.97 -31.02 28.80
C SER A 200 -19.44 -30.64 28.60
N THR A 201 -19.76 -29.35 28.73
CA THR A 201 -21.05 -28.74 28.38
C THR A 201 -20.96 -27.80 27.18
N ASN A 202 -19.77 -27.70 26.58
CA ASN A 202 -19.55 -26.87 25.40
C ASN A 202 -20.28 -27.47 24.18
N MET A 203 -20.40 -26.65 23.14
CA MET A 203 -20.94 -27.05 21.84
C MET A 203 -19.82 -26.99 20.81
N ILE A 204 -19.76 -27.96 19.90
CA ILE A 204 -18.82 -28.00 18.78
C ILE A 204 -19.59 -28.02 17.46
N GLU A 205 -19.24 -27.14 16.53
CA GLU A 205 -19.88 -27.07 15.21
C GLU A 205 -19.22 -28.01 14.19
N ALA A 206 -20.04 -28.71 13.39
CA ALA A 206 -19.56 -29.53 12.27
C ALA A 206 -20.54 -29.56 11.09
N VAL A 207 -20.02 -29.88 9.90
CA VAL A 207 -20.85 -30.27 8.75
C VAL A 207 -20.91 -31.79 8.70
N HIS A 208 -22.12 -32.33 8.54
CA HIS A 208 -22.38 -33.77 8.40
C HIS A 208 -23.13 -34.05 7.09
N PHE A 209 -22.66 -35.02 6.30
CA PHE A 209 -23.38 -35.50 5.12
C PHE A 209 -23.09 -36.98 4.82
N ASP A 210 -24.10 -37.67 4.26
CA ASP A 210 -23.97 -39.00 3.68
C ASP A 210 -23.79 -38.86 2.17
N ILE A 211 -22.72 -39.45 1.63
CA ILE A 211 -22.40 -39.43 0.20
C ILE A 211 -23.50 -40.06 -0.66
N ASN A 212 -24.25 -41.04 -0.13
CA ASN A 212 -25.34 -41.70 -0.84
C ASN A 212 -26.63 -40.87 -0.87
N ALA A 213 -26.76 -39.89 0.02
CA ALA A 213 -27.89 -38.97 0.05
C ALA A 213 -27.74 -37.82 -0.96
N ILE A 214 -26.56 -37.66 -1.57
CA ILE A 214 -26.27 -36.58 -2.53
C ILE A 214 -26.84 -36.95 -3.89
N ASN A 215 -27.75 -36.13 -4.40
CA ASN A 215 -28.31 -36.33 -5.74
C ASN A 215 -27.31 -35.85 -6.79
N THR A 216 -26.60 -36.77 -7.44
CA THR A 216 -25.59 -36.42 -8.45
C THR A 216 -26.16 -35.82 -9.74
N ASN A 217 -27.49 -35.76 -9.88
CA ASN A 217 -28.15 -35.04 -10.96
C ASN A 217 -28.56 -33.61 -10.57
N ASN A 218 -28.42 -33.21 -9.30
CA ASN A 218 -28.70 -31.87 -8.82
C ASN A 218 -27.41 -31.03 -8.82
N ASP A 219 -27.32 -30.06 -9.74
CA ASP A 219 -26.15 -29.19 -9.87
C ASP A 219 -25.84 -28.44 -8.58
N ASP A 220 -26.85 -27.95 -7.86
CA ASP A 220 -26.68 -27.17 -6.62
C ASP A 220 -26.02 -28.00 -5.49
N GLU A 221 -26.47 -29.23 -5.30
CA GLU A 221 -25.88 -30.14 -4.30
C GLU A 221 -24.44 -30.52 -4.64
N ILE A 222 -24.14 -30.80 -5.91
CA ILE A 222 -22.78 -31.13 -6.35
C ILE A 222 -21.86 -29.93 -6.19
N ILE A 223 -22.30 -28.72 -6.54
CA ILE A 223 -21.51 -27.50 -6.42
C ILE A 223 -21.14 -27.25 -4.96
N LYS A 224 -22.10 -27.39 -4.05
CA LYS A 224 -21.86 -27.22 -2.61
C LYS A 224 -20.86 -28.25 -2.10
N LEU A 225 -20.98 -29.52 -2.52
CA LEU A 225 -20.03 -30.57 -2.14
C LEU A 225 -18.63 -30.32 -2.73
N TYR A 226 -18.56 -29.92 -4.00
CA TYR A 226 -17.31 -29.55 -4.67
C TYR A 226 -16.59 -28.46 -3.86
N LYS A 227 -17.31 -27.39 -3.50
CA LYS A 227 -16.74 -26.28 -2.76
C LYS A 227 -16.26 -26.71 -1.38
N LEU A 228 -17.03 -27.52 -0.67
CA LEU A 228 -16.66 -28.02 0.65
C LEU A 228 -15.37 -28.86 0.64
N LEU A 229 -15.19 -29.73 -0.35
CA LEU A 229 -14.03 -30.63 -0.44
C LEU A 229 -12.83 -30.02 -1.18
N SER A 230 -13.00 -28.82 -1.74
CA SER A 230 -11.96 -28.12 -2.48
C SER A 230 -10.76 -27.70 -1.61
N PRO A 231 -9.59 -27.45 -2.23
CA PRO A 231 -8.46 -26.83 -1.54
C PRO A 231 -8.79 -25.43 -0.99
N GLN A 232 -9.59 -24.65 -1.71
CA GLN A 232 -10.01 -23.30 -1.28
C GLN A 232 -10.74 -23.34 0.07
N HIS A 233 -11.58 -24.37 0.29
CA HIS A 233 -12.25 -24.54 1.58
C HIS A 233 -11.38 -25.27 2.60
N LEU A 234 -10.95 -26.51 2.32
CA LEU A 234 -10.29 -27.36 3.31
C LEU A 234 -8.91 -26.84 3.73
N LEU A 235 -8.17 -26.19 2.83
CA LEU A 235 -6.87 -25.59 3.14
C LEU A 235 -6.96 -24.07 3.38
N LYS A 236 -8.16 -23.48 3.27
CA LYS A 236 -8.42 -22.03 3.37
C LYS A 236 -7.53 -21.23 2.39
N LEU A 237 -7.35 -21.76 1.16
CA LEU A 237 -6.56 -21.09 0.12
C LEU A 237 -7.33 -19.93 -0.51
N PRO A 238 -6.62 -18.89 -1.02
CA PRO A 238 -7.23 -17.87 -1.86
C PRO A 238 -7.88 -18.46 -3.12
N PHE A 239 -8.88 -17.78 -3.68
CA PHE A 239 -9.61 -18.23 -4.86
C PHE A 239 -9.70 -17.12 -5.93
N ALA A 240 -9.94 -17.53 -7.19
CA ALA A 240 -9.74 -16.72 -8.39
C ALA A 240 -10.68 -15.50 -8.59
N ASN A 241 -11.47 -15.14 -7.57
CA ASN A 241 -12.31 -13.94 -7.56
C ASN A 241 -12.02 -13.03 -6.35
N ASP A 242 -10.83 -13.12 -5.75
CA ASP A 242 -10.36 -11.99 -4.93
C ASP A 242 -10.28 -10.78 -5.87
N SER A 243 -11.21 -9.84 -5.72
CA SER A 243 -11.35 -8.60 -6.49
C SER A 243 -10.05 -7.81 -6.57
N ASN A 244 -9.09 -8.10 -5.69
CA ASN A 244 -7.81 -7.45 -5.56
C ASN A 244 -6.64 -8.21 -6.20
N THR A 245 -6.87 -9.34 -6.88
CA THR A 245 -5.81 -10.12 -7.55
C THR A 245 -5.80 -9.87 -9.06
N LEU A 246 -4.63 -9.53 -9.59
CA LEU A 246 -4.45 -9.28 -11.03
C LEU A 246 -4.58 -10.59 -11.84
N ASN A 247 -5.48 -10.63 -12.82
CA ASN A 247 -5.46 -11.67 -13.85
C ASN A 247 -4.22 -11.47 -14.74
N THR A 248 -3.19 -12.27 -14.50
CA THR A 248 -1.86 -12.12 -15.13
C THR A 248 -1.88 -12.47 -16.62
N GLU A 249 -2.76 -13.38 -17.05
CA GLU A 249 -2.92 -13.74 -18.46
C GLU A 249 -3.54 -12.57 -19.25
N PHE A 250 -4.66 -12.04 -18.74
CA PHE A 250 -5.34 -10.87 -19.30
C PHE A 250 -4.38 -9.67 -19.39
N TYR A 251 -3.68 -9.37 -18.28
CA TYR A 251 -2.76 -8.23 -18.21
C TYR A 251 -1.61 -8.32 -19.22
N ASN A 252 -0.95 -9.49 -19.32
CA ASN A 252 0.19 -9.64 -20.22
C ASN A 252 -0.20 -9.58 -21.70
N GLU A 253 -1.33 -10.18 -22.07
CA GLU A 253 -1.82 -10.11 -23.44
C GLU A 253 -2.31 -8.70 -23.81
N LEU A 254 -2.96 -7.99 -22.87
CA LEU A 254 -3.35 -6.59 -23.07
C LEU A 254 -2.13 -5.68 -23.29
N LEU A 255 -1.06 -5.82 -22.49
CA LEU A 255 0.19 -5.08 -22.72
C LEU A 255 0.76 -5.35 -24.11
N TYR A 256 0.72 -6.60 -24.57
CA TYR A 256 1.18 -6.96 -25.90
C TYR A 256 0.37 -6.27 -27.01
N ILE A 257 -0.96 -6.24 -26.91
CA ILE A 257 -1.84 -5.56 -27.89
C ILE A 257 -1.55 -4.05 -27.92
N LEU A 258 -1.27 -3.45 -26.77
CA LEU A 258 -0.90 -2.02 -26.66
C LEU A 258 0.48 -1.72 -27.25
N GLY A 259 1.40 -2.69 -27.27
CA GLY A 259 2.81 -2.47 -27.66
C GLY A 259 3.75 -2.19 -26.48
N LEU A 260 3.37 -2.66 -25.28
CA LEU A 260 4.07 -2.48 -24.02
C LEU A 260 4.63 -3.80 -23.47
N GLU A 261 5.61 -3.71 -22.58
CA GLU A 261 6.11 -4.84 -21.79
C GLU A 261 6.54 -4.40 -20.37
N GLU A 262 6.33 -5.28 -19.39
CA GLU A 262 6.83 -5.09 -18.02
C GLU A 262 8.29 -5.56 -17.93
N ARG A 263 9.17 -4.69 -17.43
CA ARG A 263 10.59 -4.98 -17.20
C ARG A 263 10.96 -4.78 -15.75
N LYS A 264 11.91 -5.57 -15.25
CA LYS A 264 12.50 -5.36 -13.92
C LYS A 264 13.73 -4.48 -14.03
N GLU A 265 13.68 -3.31 -13.41
CA GLU A 265 14.80 -2.37 -13.32
C GLU A 265 15.04 -1.99 -11.86
N ALA A 266 16.28 -2.18 -11.37
CA ALA A 266 16.66 -1.92 -9.98
C ALA A 266 15.73 -2.54 -8.90
N GLY A 267 15.11 -3.70 -9.20
CA GLY A 267 14.19 -4.39 -8.29
C GLY A 267 12.75 -3.86 -8.30
N LYS A 268 12.42 -2.91 -9.19
CA LYS A 268 11.05 -2.46 -9.46
C LYS A 268 10.58 -2.95 -10.82
N ASN A 269 9.30 -3.26 -10.93
CA ASN A 269 8.67 -3.49 -12.23
C ASN A 269 8.37 -2.13 -12.87
N ILE A 270 8.65 -1.99 -14.16
CA ILE A 270 8.40 -0.79 -14.97
C ILE A 270 7.72 -1.21 -16.27
N ILE A 271 6.64 -0.53 -16.63
CA ILE A 271 6.05 -0.67 -17.96
C ILE A 271 6.82 0.21 -18.94
N SER A 272 7.27 -0.42 -20.02
CA SER A 272 8.09 0.22 -21.05
C SER A 272 7.59 -0.15 -22.43
N ARG A 273 7.87 0.73 -23.41
CA ARG A 273 7.67 0.43 -24.82
C ARG A 273 8.50 -0.79 -25.22
N ILE A 274 7.92 -1.69 -26.01
CA ILE A 274 8.63 -2.89 -26.49
C ILE A 274 9.96 -2.50 -27.17
N ASN A 275 10.99 -3.32 -26.96
CA ASN A 275 12.30 -3.13 -27.59
C ASN A 275 12.17 -2.93 -29.12
N THR A 276 12.94 -1.99 -29.67
CA THR A 276 12.93 -1.61 -31.11
C THR A 276 12.94 -2.81 -32.06
N ALA A 277 13.70 -3.86 -31.77
CA ALA A 277 13.79 -5.06 -32.61
C ALA A 277 12.50 -5.90 -32.65
N ARG A 278 11.58 -5.70 -31.70
CA ARG A 278 10.34 -6.47 -31.54
C ARG A 278 9.09 -5.62 -31.65
N ARG A 279 9.19 -4.30 -31.90
CA ARG A 279 8.02 -3.41 -32.03
C ARG A 279 7.17 -3.85 -33.22
N GLN A 280 5.85 -3.92 -33.01
CA GLN A 280 4.89 -4.21 -34.06
C GLN A 280 4.17 -2.92 -34.45
N THR A 281 4.30 -2.50 -35.72
CA THR A 281 3.66 -1.29 -36.26
C THR A 281 2.14 -1.25 -36.06
N ALA A 282 1.50 -2.43 -36.02
CA ALA A 282 0.07 -2.57 -35.81
C ALA A 282 -0.36 -2.33 -34.35
N SER A 283 0.52 -2.54 -33.36
CA SER A 283 0.17 -2.33 -31.95
C SER A 283 -0.34 -0.92 -31.69
N LEU A 284 -1.24 -0.76 -30.72
CA LEU A 284 -2.02 0.49 -30.58
C LEU A 284 -1.11 1.72 -30.42
N ILE A 285 -0.06 1.62 -29.59
CA ILE A 285 0.89 2.72 -29.37
C ILE A 285 1.71 3.00 -30.63
N GLU A 286 2.21 1.99 -31.33
CA GLU A 286 3.02 2.22 -32.54
C GLU A 286 2.18 2.82 -33.67
N ASN A 287 0.93 2.37 -33.82
CA ASN A 287 -0.02 2.95 -34.77
C ASN A 287 -0.25 4.45 -34.46
N THR A 288 -0.48 4.76 -33.18
CA THR A 288 -0.66 6.14 -32.69
C THR A 288 0.58 7.01 -32.92
N ILE A 289 1.78 6.54 -32.56
CA ILE A 289 3.05 7.26 -32.80
C ILE A 289 3.24 7.58 -34.29
N ASN A 290 2.92 6.63 -35.17
CA ASN A 290 3.03 6.85 -36.60
C ASN A 290 2.06 7.94 -37.08
N GLN A 291 0.86 8.01 -36.51
CA GLN A 291 -0.10 9.08 -36.84
C GLN A 291 0.32 10.44 -36.27
N LEU A 292 0.89 10.49 -35.07
CA LEU A 292 1.44 11.73 -34.49
C LEU A 292 2.57 12.29 -35.37
N LYS A 293 3.44 11.43 -35.89
CA LYS A 293 4.51 11.82 -36.82
C LYS A 293 3.98 12.39 -38.13
N ILE A 294 2.89 11.83 -38.67
CA ILE A 294 2.31 12.24 -39.96
C ILE A 294 1.42 13.49 -39.80
N ASN A 295 0.51 13.49 -38.82
CA ASN A 295 -0.54 14.51 -38.70
C ASN A 295 -0.10 15.71 -37.85
N LYS A 296 0.89 15.56 -36.96
CA LYS A 296 1.35 16.61 -36.05
C LYS A 296 2.85 16.92 -36.13
N ASN A 297 3.60 16.24 -37.01
CA ASN A 297 5.05 16.44 -37.18
C ASN A 297 5.88 16.27 -35.88
N ILE A 298 5.37 15.53 -34.90
CA ILE A 298 6.09 15.26 -33.64
C ILE A 298 7.14 14.19 -33.92
N SER A 299 8.41 14.59 -33.99
CA SER A 299 9.50 13.71 -34.42
C SER A 299 10.33 13.13 -33.26
N ASP A 300 10.23 13.72 -32.06
CA ASP A 300 10.89 13.21 -30.87
C ASP A 300 10.24 11.89 -30.40
N ASP A 301 11.03 10.82 -30.28
CA ASP A 301 10.50 9.47 -30.04
C ASP A 301 10.00 9.30 -28.60
N GLU A 302 10.59 10.00 -27.63
CA GLU A 302 10.16 9.97 -26.23
C GLU A 302 8.86 10.75 -26.05
N LEU A 303 8.80 12.01 -26.49
CA LEU A 303 7.58 12.81 -26.48
C LEU A 303 6.43 12.13 -27.25
N SER A 304 6.71 11.56 -28.43
CA SER A 304 5.69 10.83 -29.21
C SER A 304 5.14 9.64 -28.43
N PHE A 305 5.99 8.91 -27.69
CA PHE A 305 5.55 7.79 -26.88
C PHE A 305 4.71 8.24 -25.69
N GLU A 306 5.07 9.33 -25.02
CA GLU A 306 4.28 9.87 -23.90
C GLU A 306 2.88 10.28 -24.33
N ILE A 307 2.78 11.02 -25.44
CA ILE A 307 1.51 11.45 -26.03
C ILE A 307 0.69 10.25 -26.50
N ALA A 308 1.32 9.30 -27.20
CA ALA A 308 0.63 8.11 -27.69
C ALA A 308 0.10 7.23 -26.56
N LEU A 309 0.89 7.05 -25.49
CA LEU A 309 0.48 6.31 -24.30
C LEU A 309 -0.76 6.96 -23.65
N GLU A 310 -0.79 8.28 -23.53
CA GLU A 310 -1.91 9.02 -22.95
C GLU A 310 -3.21 8.91 -23.78
N LEU A 311 -3.12 9.05 -25.10
CA LEU A 311 -4.25 8.84 -26.00
C LEU A 311 -4.74 7.38 -25.94
N CYS A 312 -3.83 6.41 -26.01
CA CYS A 312 -4.17 4.99 -25.96
C CYS A 312 -4.84 4.59 -24.63
N ILE A 313 -4.41 5.14 -23.50
CA ILE A 313 -5.06 4.91 -22.19
C ILE A 313 -6.47 5.49 -22.19
N THR A 314 -6.64 6.72 -22.69
CA THR A 314 -7.95 7.37 -22.79
C THR A 314 -8.93 6.55 -23.63
N TRP A 315 -8.49 6.04 -24.79
CA TRP A 315 -9.30 5.18 -25.65
C TRP A 315 -9.56 3.81 -25.04
N LEU A 316 -8.56 3.20 -24.41
CA LEU A 316 -8.71 1.92 -23.74
C LEU A 316 -9.71 2.00 -22.58
N ASN A 317 -9.71 3.09 -21.82
CA ASN A 317 -10.69 3.37 -20.77
C ASN A 317 -12.13 3.32 -21.32
N ARG A 318 -12.38 3.98 -22.45
CA ARG A 318 -13.69 3.95 -23.14
C ARG A 318 -14.07 2.57 -23.65
N ILE A 319 -13.13 1.83 -24.26
CA ILE A 319 -13.35 0.47 -24.77
C ILE A 319 -13.71 -0.50 -23.63
N LEU A 320 -12.98 -0.45 -22.51
CA LEU A 320 -13.24 -1.32 -21.37
C LEU A 320 -14.55 -0.97 -20.67
N PHE A 321 -14.86 0.32 -20.54
CA PHE A 321 -16.17 0.76 -20.06
C PHE A 321 -17.30 0.22 -20.95
N LEU A 322 -17.14 0.31 -22.27
CA LEU A 322 -18.13 -0.24 -23.21
C LEU A 322 -18.29 -1.75 -23.10
N LYS A 323 -17.19 -2.47 -22.84
CA LYS A 323 -17.25 -3.91 -22.64
C LYS A 323 -18.00 -4.29 -21.37
N LEU A 324 -17.87 -3.51 -20.29
CA LEU A 324 -18.68 -3.65 -19.08
C LEU A 324 -20.16 -3.32 -19.34
N LEU A 325 -20.44 -2.24 -20.07
CA LEU A 325 -21.79 -1.87 -20.48
C LEU A 325 -22.46 -2.97 -21.30
N GLU A 326 -21.76 -3.51 -22.30
CA GLU A 326 -22.22 -4.64 -23.11
C GLU A 326 -22.61 -5.83 -22.21
N GLY A 327 -21.74 -6.20 -21.26
CA GLY A 327 -22.02 -7.26 -20.28
C GLY A 327 -23.28 -7.01 -19.45
N GLN A 328 -23.51 -5.76 -19.02
CA GLN A 328 -24.74 -5.39 -18.29
C GLN A 328 -25.99 -5.44 -19.16
N LEU A 329 -25.92 -4.92 -20.38
CA LEU A 329 -27.06 -4.91 -21.31
C LEU A 329 -27.49 -6.33 -21.69
N ILE A 330 -26.53 -7.22 -21.98
CA ILE A 330 -26.82 -8.64 -22.24
C ILE A 330 -27.52 -9.29 -21.04
N LYS A 331 -27.07 -8.97 -19.82
CA LYS A 331 -27.64 -9.49 -18.57
C LYS A 331 -29.08 -9.01 -18.36
N PHE A 332 -29.34 -7.72 -18.49
CA PHE A 332 -30.68 -7.16 -18.28
C PHE A 332 -31.70 -7.73 -19.28
N ASN A 333 -31.24 -8.10 -20.47
CA ASN A 333 -32.08 -8.61 -21.55
C ASN A 333 -32.09 -10.14 -21.68
N LYS A 334 -31.91 -10.86 -20.55
CA LYS A 334 -32.06 -12.33 -20.43
C LYS A 334 -31.27 -13.13 -21.48
N ASN A 335 -30.03 -12.72 -21.78
CA ASN A 335 -29.13 -13.34 -22.77
C ASN A 335 -29.66 -13.33 -24.21
N ASN A 336 -30.43 -12.32 -24.64
CA ASN A 336 -30.65 -12.07 -26.06
C ASN A 336 -29.36 -11.49 -26.70
N ASP A 337 -28.32 -12.33 -26.71
CA ASP A 337 -26.89 -11.99 -26.79
C ASP A 337 -26.53 -11.23 -28.08
N ILE A 338 -27.22 -11.54 -29.17
CA ILE A 338 -26.89 -11.04 -30.52
C ILE A 338 -27.20 -9.54 -30.68
N ASP A 339 -28.30 -9.08 -30.07
CA ASP A 339 -28.78 -7.71 -30.25
C ASP A 339 -28.06 -6.69 -29.37
N TYR A 340 -27.55 -7.15 -28.22
CA TYR A 340 -26.84 -6.33 -27.24
C TYR A 340 -25.33 -6.56 -27.21
N SER A 341 -24.80 -7.59 -27.90
CA SER A 341 -23.37 -7.70 -28.16
C SER A 341 -22.96 -6.84 -29.35
N PHE A 342 -22.39 -5.66 -29.06
CA PHE A 342 -21.95 -4.68 -30.04
C PHE A 342 -20.42 -4.54 -30.16
N MET A 343 -19.64 -5.06 -29.20
CA MET A 343 -18.16 -4.96 -29.19
C MET A 343 -17.52 -6.09 -30.02
N ASN A 344 -17.84 -6.13 -31.30
CA ASN A 344 -17.34 -7.15 -32.22
C ASN A 344 -17.18 -6.61 -33.65
N SER A 345 -16.35 -7.31 -34.43
CA SER A 345 -15.94 -6.93 -35.78
C SER A 345 -17.08 -6.96 -36.82
N SER A 346 -18.27 -7.46 -36.48
CA SER A 346 -19.44 -7.43 -37.36
C SER A 346 -20.23 -6.13 -37.25
N ARG A 347 -20.23 -5.52 -36.04
CA ARG A 347 -20.91 -4.25 -35.73
C ARG A 347 -19.97 -3.05 -35.86
N ILE A 348 -18.72 -3.20 -35.42
CA ILE A 348 -17.67 -2.18 -35.44
C ILE A 348 -16.51 -2.73 -36.27
N LYS A 349 -16.40 -2.30 -37.53
CA LYS A 349 -15.46 -2.89 -38.49
C LYS A 349 -14.04 -2.36 -38.39
N ASP A 350 -13.90 -1.08 -38.04
CA ASP A 350 -12.64 -0.35 -37.99
C ASP A 350 -12.69 0.78 -36.94
N PHE A 351 -11.64 1.59 -36.88
CA PHE A 351 -11.54 2.70 -35.93
C PHE A 351 -12.47 3.88 -36.25
N ASP A 352 -12.98 3.99 -37.49
CA ASP A 352 -13.97 5.01 -37.85
C ASP A 352 -15.32 4.67 -37.20
N ASP A 353 -15.75 3.41 -37.30
CA ASP A 353 -16.95 2.91 -36.60
C ASP A 353 -16.83 3.07 -35.07
N LEU A 354 -15.62 2.89 -34.51
CA LEU A 354 -15.39 3.06 -33.08
C LEU A 354 -15.44 4.54 -32.65
N HIS A 355 -14.95 5.45 -33.50
CA HIS A 355 -15.09 6.89 -33.30
C HIS A 355 -16.57 7.31 -33.31
N GLU A 356 -17.33 6.85 -34.30
CA GLU A 356 -18.77 7.06 -34.40
C GLU A 356 -19.49 6.58 -33.12
N LEU A 357 -19.15 5.39 -32.61
CA LEU A 357 -19.71 4.88 -31.36
C LEU A 357 -19.40 5.78 -30.16
N PHE A 358 -18.17 6.31 -30.05
CA PHE A 358 -17.81 7.20 -28.95
C PHE A 358 -18.58 8.52 -28.99
N PHE A 359 -18.55 9.21 -30.13
CA PHE A 359 -18.92 10.62 -30.17
C PHE A 359 -20.29 10.88 -30.80
N GLU A 360 -20.81 9.95 -31.59
CA GLU A 360 -22.12 10.09 -32.26
C GLU A 360 -23.22 9.22 -31.64
N VAL A 361 -22.87 8.27 -30.77
CA VAL A 361 -23.84 7.38 -30.09
C VAL A 361 -23.85 7.63 -28.58
N LEU A 362 -22.72 7.45 -27.90
CA LEU A 362 -22.68 7.51 -26.43
C LEU A 362 -22.69 8.95 -25.90
N ALA A 363 -22.17 9.89 -26.69
CA ALA A 363 -22.16 11.31 -26.37
C ALA A 363 -23.38 12.09 -26.90
N LEU A 364 -24.25 11.47 -27.71
CA LEU A 364 -25.43 12.11 -28.30
C LEU A 364 -26.75 11.39 -27.94
N PRO A 365 -27.78 12.14 -27.51
CA PRO A 365 -29.13 11.61 -27.32
C PRO A 365 -29.69 10.95 -28.59
N GLU A 366 -30.49 9.90 -28.45
CA GLU A 366 -31.01 9.12 -29.59
C GLU A 366 -31.74 9.97 -30.64
N VAL A 367 -32.47 11.00 -30.18
CA VAL A 367 -33.23 11.93 -31.02
C VAL A 367 -32.36 12.79 -31.94
N ASP A 368 -31.11 13.04 -31.55
CA ASP A 368 -30.15 13.87 -32.27
C ASP A 368 -29.21 13.05 -33.17
N ARG A 369 -29.24 11.72 -33.05
CA ARG A 369 -28.48 10.80 -33.92
C ARG A 369 -29.04 10.85 -35.35
N SER A 370 -28.16 10.73 -36.34
CA SER A 370 -28.57 10.53 -37.74
C SER A 370 -29.35 9.22 -37.89
N ASN A 371 -30.17 9.11 -38.95
CA ASN A 371 -31.03 7.94 -39.15
C ASN A 371 -30.23 6.63 -39.31
N ASP A 372 -29.09 6.68 -40.00
CA ASP A 372 -28.21 5.54 -40.21
C ASP A 372 -27.51 5.09 -38.92
N VAL A 373 -27.00 6.02 -38.13
CA VAL A 373 -26.40 5.75 -36.81
C VAL A 373 -27.45 5.18 -35.84
N ARG A 374 -28.66 5.77 -35.83
CA ARG A 374 -29.77 5.31 -34.98
C ARG A 374 -30.17 3.87 -35.30
N GLU A 375 -30.29 3.50 -36.56
CA GLU A 375 -30.61 2.12 -36.96
C GLU A 375 -29.48 1.14 -36.64
N LYS A 376 -28.22 1.54 -36.88
CA LYS A 376 -27.02 0.70 -36.61
C LYS A 376 -26.86 0.39 -35.12
N TYR A 377 -27.15 1.35 -34.24
CA TYR A 377 -26.93 1.26 -32.78
C TYR A 377 -28.20 1.42 -31.94
N LYS A 378 -29.37 1.03 -32.47
CA LYS A 378 -30.68 1.17 -31.81
C LYS A 378 -30.79 0.60 -30.39
N ASN A 379 -29.94 -0.35 -30.03
CA ASN A 379 -29.94 -1.02 -28.72
C ASN A 379 -28.89 -0.45 -27.75
N ILE A 380 -28.12 0.56 -28.17
CA ILE A 380 -27.08 1.19 -27.36
C ILE A 380 -27.62 2.49 -26.75
N PRO A 381 -27.70 2.57 -25.40
CA PRO A 381 -28.26 3.72 -24.72
C PRO A 381 -27.35 4.94 -24.84
N TYR A 382 -27.95 6.12 -24.65
CA TYR A 382 -27.21 7.33 -24.33
C TYR A 382 -26.84 7.33 -22.84
N LEU A 383 -25.61 7.71 -22.49
CA LEU A 383 -25.13 7.66 -21.11
C LEU A 383 -24.81 9.01 -20.49
N ASN A 384 -24.86 10.10 -21.26
CA ASN A 384 -24.61 11.46 -20.76
C ASN A 384 -23.32 11.61 -19.93
N SER A 385 -22.20 11.08 -20.42
CA SER A 385 -20.96 11.06 -19.64
C SER A 385 -19.87 11.89 -20.30
N SER A 386 -19.18 12.72 -19.50
CA SER A 386 -17.95 13.40 -19.89
C SER A 386 -16.84 12.43 -20.33
N LEU A 387 -16.96 11.13 -20.01
CA LEU A 387 -16.10 10.06 -20.51
C LEU A 387 -16.07 10.00 -22.05
N PHE A 388 -17.19 10.28 -22.72
CA PHE A 388 -17.33 10.19 -24.16
C PHE A 388 -17.31 11.56 -24.86
N GLU A 389 -16.93 12.62 -24.16
CA GLU A 389 -16.62 13.90 -24.78
C GLU A 389 -15.19 13.90 -25.32
N LEU A 390 -14.96 14.66 -26.41
CA LEU A 390 -13.62 14.91 -26.91
C LEU A 390 -12.80 15.65 -25.86
N THR A 391 -11.69 15.04 -25.45
CA THR A 391 -10.76 15.69 -24.53
C THR A 391 -9.94 16.76 -25.24
N ASP A 392 -9.43 17.74 -24.50
CA ASP A 392 -8.49 18.74 -25.05
C ASP A 392 -7.26 18.08 -25.68
N TYR A 393 -6.83 16.95 -25.12
CA TYR A 393 -5.69 16.18 -25.60
C TYR A 393 -5.96 15.54 -26.98
N GLU A 394 -7.13 14.92 -27.16
CA GLU A 394 -7.56 14.36 -28.45
C GLU A 394 -7.74 15.45 -29.50
N ASN A 395 -8.35 16.58 -29.12
CA ASN A 395 -8.52 17.75 -30.00
C ASN A 395 -7.18 18.35 -30.43
N HIS A 396 -6.21 18.43 -29.50
CA HIS A 396 -4.90 19.00 -29.79
C HIS A 396 -4.04 18.07 -30.67
N TYR A 397 -4.10 16.76 -30.43
CA TYR A 397 -3.29 15.76 -31.12
C TYR A 397 -4.10 14.99 -32.19
N ILE A 398 -4.62 13.81 -31.88
CA ILE A 398 -5.35 13.00 -32.87
C ILE A 398 -6.51 12.29 -32.18
N THR A 399 -7.50 11.93 -32.97
CA THR A 399 -8.65 11.12 -32.56
C THR A 399 -8.47 9.68 -33.05
N ILE A 400 -9.27 8.76 -32.50
CA ILE A 400 -9.06 7.31 -32.70
C ILE A 400 -9.25 6.85 -34.15
N ASP A 401 -10.11 7.51 -34.92
CA ASP A 401 -10.36 7.31 -36.37
C ASP A 401 -9.09 7.52 -37.22
N ASN A 402 -8.10 8.28 -36.73
CA ASN A 402 -6.85 8.44 -37.46
C ASN A 402 -6.01 7.14 -37.50
N LEU A 403 -6.29 6.15 -36.64
CA LEU A 403 -5.55 4.89 -36.59
C LEU A 403 -5.84 4.00 -37.79
N LYS A 404 -4.81 3.30 -38.28
CA LYS A 404 -4.94 2.41 -39.45
C LYS A 404 -5.33 0.99 -39.01
N ASP A 405 -6.56 0.54 -39.30
CA ASP A 405 -6.95 -0.84 -38.98
C ASP A 405 -6.42 -1.89 -39.99
N ARG A 406 -6.04 -1.47 -41.20
CA ARG A 406 -5.43 -2.38 -42.20
C ARG A 406 -4.10 -3.04 -41.76
N LEU A 407 -3.52 -2.60 -40.64
CA LEU A 407 -2.27 -3.14 -40.11
C LEU A 407 -2.58 -4.38 -39.27
N GLU A 408 -1.85 -5.48 -39.51
CA GLU A 408 -2.08 -6.73 -38.79
C GLU A 408 -1.05 -6.96 -37.67
N LEU A 409 -1.53 -7.33 -36.50
CA LEU A 409 -0.76 -7.72 -35.33
C LEU A 409 -0.69 -9.26 -35.24
N PRO A 410 0.50 -9.88 -35.10
CA PRO A 410 0.61 -11.30 -34.76
C PRO A 410 -0.08 -11.62 -33.45
N LEU A 411 -0.67 -12.80 -33.33
CA LEU A 411 -1.26 -13.25 -32.07
C LEU A 411 -0.17 -13.51 -31.01
N TYR A 412 -0.48 -13.15 -29.76
CA TYR A 412 0.40 -13.40 -28.62
C TYR A 412 0.65 -14.90 -28.45
N LYS A 413 1.87 -15.28 -28.10
CA LYS A 413 2.28 -16.70 -27.98
C LYS A 413 1.41 -17.49 -27.00
N TYR A 414 0.92 -16.83 -25.95
CA TYR A 414 0.08 -17.42 -24.91
C TYR A 414 -1.34 -16.83 -24.97
N THR A 415 -1.82 -16.49 -26.18
CA THR A 415 -3.14 -15.89 -26.35
C THR A 415 -4.26 -16.75 -25.74
N VAL A 416 -5.22 -16.09 -25.10
CA VAL A 416 -6.46 -16.70 -24.63
C VAL A 416 -7.31 -17.25 -25.78
N LEU A 417 -7.07 -16.78 -27.01
CA LEU A 417 -7.80 -17.18 -28.20
C LEU A 417 -7.41 -18.61 -28.59
N LYS A 418 -8.31 -19.57 -28.38
CA LYS A 418 -8.07 -21.01 -28.66
C LYS A 418 -8.84 -21.50 -29.89
N ASP A 419 -8.30 -22.53 -30.55
CA ASP A 419 -8.99 -23.28 -31.59
C ASP A 419 -10.00 -24.29 -30.99
N ASN A 420 -10.72 -25.01 -31.85
CA ASN A 420 -11.72 -26.01 -31.43
C ASN A 420 -11.11 -27.18 -30.63
N ASN A 421 -9.79 -27.34 -30.66
CA ASN A 421 -9.06 -28.37 -29.91
C ASN A 421 -8.41 -27.81 -28.63
N GLY A 422 -8.69 -26.55 -28.27
CA GLY A 422 -8.17 -25.90 -27.07
C GLY A 422 -6.73 -25.37 -27.19
N LYS A 423 -6.13 -25.38 -28.39
CA LYS A 423 -4.76 -24.88 -28.62
C LYS A 423 -4.78 -23.38 -28.92
N PRO A 424 -3.80 -22.57 -28.41
CA PRO A 424 -3.70 -21.16 -28.78
C PRO A 424 -3.63 -20.97 -30.29
N LEU A 425 -4.44 -20.04 -30.79
CA LEU A 425 -4.48 -19.67 -32.20
C LEU A 425 -3.16 -19.03 -32.63
N THR A 426 -2.79 -19.26 -33.89
CA THR A 426 -1.62 -18.66 -34.52
C THR A 426 -2.05 -17.89 -35.77
N GLY A 427 -1.32 -16.84 -36.12
CA GLY A 427 -1.64 -15.98 -37.27
C GLY A 427 -1.53 -14.50 -36.93
N LYS A 428 -2.19 -13.67 -37.72
CA LYS A 428 -2.29 -12.22 -37.52
C LYS A 428 -3.74 -11.78 -37.67
N LEU A 429 -4.10 -10.69 -37.00
CA LEU A 429 -5.41 -10.03 -37.09
C LEU A 429 -5.20 -8.53 -37.13
N SER A 430 -6.16 -7.76 -37.66
CA SER A 430 -6.16 -6.32 -37.41
C SER A 430 -6.22 -6.03 -35.92
N THR A 431 -5.63 -4.92 -35.50
CA THR A 431 -5.48 -4.58 -34.07
C THR A 431 -6.82 -4.48 -33.36
N LEU A 432 -7.82 -3.87 -34.00
CA LEU A 432 -9.16 -3.74 -33.41
C LEU A 432 -9.86 -5.10 -33.29
N ASN A 433 -9.81 -5.91 -34.36
CA ASN A 433 -10.38 -7.26 -34.36
C ASN A 433 -9.72 -8.16 -33.31
N TYR A 434 -8.39 -8.07 -33.15
CA TYR A 434 -7.69 -8.79 -32.10
C TYR A 434 -8.16 -8.33 -30.73
N LEU A 435 -8.19 -7.03 -30.46
CA LEU A 435 -8.64 -6.48 -29.18
C LEU A 435 -10.07 -6.94 -28.82
N PHE A 436 -11.02 -6.89 -29.75
CA PHE A 436 -12.39 -7.36 -29.49
C PHE A 436 -12.46 -8.86 -29.24
N ARG A 437 -11.78 -9.68 -30.04
CA ARG A 437 -11.76 -11.14 -29.80
C ARG A 437 -11.16 -11.46 -28.45
N PHE A 438 -10.06 -10.79 -28.09
CA PHE A 438 -9.41 -10.92 -26.78
C PHE A 438 -10.39 -10.55 -25.65
N LEU A 439 -11.02 -9.37 -25.70
CA LEU A 439 -11.98 -8.96 -24.67
C LEU A 439 -13.22 -9.87 -24.61
N ASN A 440 -13.69 -10.40 -25.75
CA ASN A 440 -14.82 -11.33 -25.82
C ASN A 440 -14.51 -12.74 -25.28
N SER A 441 -13.23 -13.04 -25.02
CA SER A 441 -12.80 -14.26 -24.32
C SER A 441 -12.89 -14.14 -22.80
N TYR A 442 -13.28 -12.99 -22.25
CA TYR A 442 -13.48 -12.78 -20.81
C TYR A 442 -14.94 -12.39 -20.50
N ASP A 443 -15.37 -12.65 -19.27
CA ASP A 443 -16.70 -12.27 -18.79
C ASP A 443 -16.62 -10.94 -18.03
N PHE A 444 -17.31 -9.92 -18.54
CA PHE A 444 -17.37 -8.57 -17.96
C PHE A 444 -18.72 -8.31 -17.25
N SER A 445 -19.54 -9.34 -17.04
CA SER A 445 -20.77 -9.21 -16.25
C SER A 445 -20.43 -9.06 -14.76
N SER A 446 -21.10 -8.13 -14.06
CA SER A 446 -20.72 -7.67 -12.70
C SER A 446 -20.87 -8.68 -11.56
N ASP A 447 -21.45 -9.85 -11.79
CA ASP A 447 -21.88 -10.72 -10.69
C ASP A 447 -21.15 -12.06 -10.72
N VAL A 448 -20.70 -12.45 -9.53
CA VAL A 448 -20.13 -13.75 -9.20
C VAL A 448 -21.19 -14.87 -9.22
N ASN A 449 -22.47 -14.57 -9.42
CA ASN A 449 -23.60 -15.46 -9.12
C ASN A 449 -24.00 -16.47 -10.22
N LYS A 450 -23.10 -16.86 -11.11
CA LYS A 450 -23.32 -18.07 -11.92
C LYS A 450 -22.70 -19.27 -11.23
N THR A 451 -23.54 -20.15 -10.71
CA THR A 451 -23.16 -21.44 -10.12
C THR A 451 -22.27 -22.29 -11.05
N VAL A 452 -22.44 -22.16 -12.37
CA VAL A 452 -21.59 -22.81 -13.39
C VAL A 452 -21.29 -21.85 -14.54
N GLN A 453 -20.02 -21.73 -14.92
CA GLN A 453 -19.58 -20.97 -16.10
C GLN A 453 -19.10 -21.89 -17.22
N SER A 454 -19.19 -21.40 -18.46
CA SER A 454 -18.56 -22.05 -19.62
C SER A 454 -17.03 -22.04 -19.46
N ASP A 455 -16.37 -23.13 -19.82
CA ASP A 455 -14.94 -23.43 -19.59
C ASP A 455 -13.89 -22.41 -20.07
N ASN A 456 -14.29 -21.30 -20.69
CA ASN A 456 -13.42 -20.45 -21.49
C ASN A 456 -13.49 -18.93 -21.16
N ARG A 457 -14.06 -18.50 -20.02
CA ARG A 457 -14.09 -17.05 -19.70
C ARG A 457 -13.82 -16.78 -18.21
N ASP A 458 -12.67 -16.21 -17.91
CA ASP A 458 -12.41 -15.63 -16.58
C ASP A 458 -13.23 -14.35 -16.40
N ILE A 459 -13.67 -14.05 -15.18
CA ILE A 459 -14.36 -12.80 -14.85
C ILE A 459 -13.35 -11.65 -14.74
N ILE A 460 -13.63 -10.52 -15.37
CA ILE A 460 -12.88 -9.27 -15.23
C ILE A 460 -13.81 -8.22 -14.62
N ASN A 461 -13.64 -7.96 -13.32
CA ASN A 461 -14.44 -6.97 -12.59
C ASN A 461 -13.80 -5.57 -12.59
N ALA A 462 -14.53 -4.60 -12.04
CA ALA A 462 -14.10 -3.20 -11.95
C ALA A 462 -12.79 -3.00 -11.18
N ALA A 463 -12.60 -3.75 -10.09
CA ALA A 463 -11.41 -3.66 -9.25
C ALA A 463 -10.15 -4.16 -9.99
N VAL A 464 -10.25 -5.25 -10.75
CA VAL A 464 -9.17 -5.78 -11.60
C VAL A 464 -8.78 -4.77 -12.70
N LEU A 465 -9.75 -4.08 -13.30
CA LEU A 465 -9.45 -3.03 -14.28
C LEU A 465 -8.73 -1.85 -13.64
N GLY A 466 -9.18 -1.40 -12.46
CA GLY A 466 -8.49 -0.36 -11.69
C GLY A 466 -7.02 -0.72 -11.44
N LEU A 467 -6.76 -1.96 -11.00
CA LEU A 467 -5.42 -2.51 -10.81
C LEU A 467 -4.55 -2.50 -12.08
N ILE A 468 -5.13 -2.83 -13.23
CA ILE A 468 -4.42 -2.84 -14.51
C ILE A 468 -4.03 -1.42 -14.91
N PHE A 469 -4.96 -0.47 -14.85
CA PHE A 469 -4.70 0.92 -15.20
C PHE A 469 -3.71 1.57 -14.25
N GLU A 470 -3.77 1.24 -12.96
CA GLU A 470 -2.77 1.64 -11.98
C GLU A 470 -1.39 1.10 -12.29
N LYS A 471 -1.27 -0.16 -12.72
CA LYS A 471 0.04 -0.71 -13.12
C LYS A 471 0.56 0.01 -14.36
N ILE A 472 -0.29 0.21 -15.37
CA ILE A 472 0.07 0.91 -16.61
C ILE A 472 0.55 2.34 -16.34
N ASN A 473 -0.10 3.06 -15.42
CA ASN A 473 0.26 4.44 -15.08
C ASN A 473 1.36 4.55 -14.00
N GLY A 474 1.26 3.72 -12.96
CA GLY A 474 1.94 3.90 -11.68
C GLY A 474 3.37 3.43 -11.62
N TYR A 475 3.82 2.56 -12.53
CA TYR A 475 5.20 2.12 -12.53
C TYR A 475 6.21 3.19 -12.99
N LYS A 476 5.74 4.27 -13.64
CA LYS A 476 6.58 5.44 -13.96
C LYS A 476 6.75 6.38 -12.74
N ASP A 477 5.71 6.49 -11.90
CA ASP A 477 5.65 7.46 -10.79
C ASP A 477 5.92 6.85 -9.40
N GLY A 478 5.91 5.53 -9.27
CA GLY A 478 6.10 4.83 -8.00
C GLY A 478 4.87 4.81 -7.09
N SER A 479 3.67 4.88 -7.66
CA SER A 479 2.41 4.69 -6.93
C SER A 479 2.15 3.21 -6.69
N TYR A 480 1.67 2.87 -5.49
CA TYR A 480 1.44 1.48 -5.05
C TYR A 480 -0.03 1.28 -4.70
N PHE A 481 -0.62 0.20 -5.23
CA PHE A 481 -1.99 -0.21 -4.94
C PHE A 481 -2.17 -0.58 -3.47
N THR A 482 -3.20 -0.02 -2.84
CA THR A 482 -3.58 -0.39 -1.47
C THR A 482 -4.48 -1.62 -1.53
N PRO A 483 -4.11 -2.76 -0.88
CA PRO A 483 -4.96 -3.95 -0.92
C PRO A 483 -6.39 -3.69 -0.44
N GLY A 484 -7.39 -4.30 -1.08
CA GLY A 484 -8.82 -4.06 -0.77
C GLY A 484 -9.21 -4.29 0.69
N TYR A 485 -8.65 -5.31 1.35
CA TYR A 485 -8.91 -5.53 2.78
C TYR A 485 -8.38 -4.39 3.69
N ILE A 486 -7.37 -3.64 3.24
CA ILE A 486 -6.87 -2.45 3.94
C ILE A 486 -7.79 -1.27 3.69
N THR A 487 -8.18 -1.02 2.44
CA THR A 487 -9.07 0.10 2.09
C THR A 487 -10.45 -0.07 2.72
N GLU A 488 -11.02 -1.27 2.69
CA GLU A 488 -12.27 -1.65 3.36
C GLU A 488 -12.18 -1.35 4.87
N TYR A 489 -11.15 -1.88 5.55
CA TYR A 489 -10.96 -1.66 6.98
C TYR A 489 -10.84 -0.17 7.32
N MET A 490 -9.99 0.58 6.59
CA MET A 490 -9.77 2.00 6.84
C MET A 490 -11.06 2.81 6.61
N CYS A 491 -11.81 2.55 5.54
CA CYS A 491 -13.07 3.22 5.24
C CYS A 491 -14.12 2.93 6.31
N ARG A 492 -14.35 1.67 6.63
CA ARG A 492 -15.31 1.25 7.67
C ARG A 492 -15.05 1.92 9.01
N GLU A 493 -13.80 1.89 9.48
CA GLU A 493 -13.46 2.51 10.76
C GLU A 493 -13.56 4.05 10.72
N THR A 494 -13.13 4.68 9.63
CA THR A 494 -13.10 6.15 9.53
C THR A 494 -14.51 6.73 9.37
N ILE A 495 -15.30 6.18 8.45
CA ILE A 495 -16.61 6.71 8.07
C ILE A 495 -17.61 6.55 9.19
N ARG A 496 -17.63 5.41 9.89
CA ARG A 496 -18.53 5.20 11.04
C ARG A 496 -18.29 6.23 12.14
N ARG A 497 -17.03 6.57 12.43
CA ARG A 497 -16.67 7.63 13.40
C ARG A 497 -17.09 9.01 12.89
N ALA A 498 -16.82 9.32 11.62
CA ALA A 498 -17.22 10.59 11.03
C ALA A 498 -18.74 10.79 11.01
N ILE A 499 -19.52 9.73 10.74
CA ILE A 499 -20.98 9.75 10.82
C ILE A 499 -21.45 10.03 12.25
N ILE A 500 -20.91 9.32 13.26
CA ILE A 500 -21.27 9.58 14.66
C ILE A 500 -21.02 11.05 15.03
N GLU A 501 -19.85 11.60 14.68
CA GLU A 501 -19.55 13.03 14.92
C GLU A 501 -20.52 13.96 14.15
N LYS A 502 -20.89 13.61 12.91
CA LYS A 502 -21.88 14.38 12.13
C LYS A 502 -23.25 14.44 12.79
N PHE A 503 -23.73 13.31 13.32
CA PHE A 503 -24.97 13.25 14.09
C PHE A 503 -24.86 14.04 15.40
N ASN A 504 -23.70 13.99 16.06
CA ASN A 504 -23.46 14.74 17.29
C ASN A 504 -23.41 16.26 17.06
N ASP A 505 -22.92 16.73 15.91
CA ASP A 505 -23.01 18.14 15.51
C ASP A 505 -24.47 18.61 15.38
N GLN A 506 -25.40 17.69 15.11
CA GLN A 506 -26.85 17.94 15.07
C GLN A 506 -27.56 17.66 16.41
N GLY A 507 -26.82 17.33 17.48
CA GLY A 507 -27.37 17.16 18.83
C GLY A 507 -27.85 15.75 19.21
N TRP A 508 -27.49 14.71 18.46
CA TRP A 508 -27.95 13.33 18.73
C TRP A 508 -27.20 12.63 19.89
N HIS A 509 -26.03 13.13 20.30
CA HIS A 509 -25.25 12.68 21.47
C HIS A 509 -24.97 11.16 21.55
N CYS A 510 -24.67 10.52 20.42
CA CYS A 510 -24.32 9.10 20.32
C CYS A 510 -22.83 8.87 20.66
N ARG A 511 -22.52 7.83 21.46
CA ARG A 511 -21.13 7.46 21.80
C ARG A 511 -20.52 6.48 20.82
N ASP A 512 -21.33 5.59 20.28
CA ASP A 512 -20.94 4.56 19.34
C ASP A 512 -22.05 4.32 18.30
N PHE A 513 -21.78 3.40 17.38
CA PHE A 513 -22.70 3.10 16.29
C PHE A 513 -23.95 2.36 16.77
N THR A 514 -23.89 1.63 17.89
CA THR A 514 -25.04 0.95 18.49
C THR A 514 -26.00 1.96 19.11
N ASP A 515 -25.49 2.97 19.82
CA ASP A 515 -26.27 4.09 20.32
C ASP A 515 -26.97 4.82 19.16
N LEU A 516 -26.26 5.07 18.04
CA LEU A 516 -26.83 5.69 16.84
C LEU A 516 -27.96 4.86 16.22
N TYR A 517 -27.74 3.55 16.02
CA TYR A 517 -28.75 2.63 15.51
C TYR A 517 -30.04 2.67 16.35
N ASN A 518 -29.89 2.66 17.68
CA ASN A 518 -31.03 2.68 18.61
C ASN A 518 -31.75 4.04 18.67
N ALA A 519 -31.07 5.15 18.32
CA ALA A 519 -31.65 6.49 18.31
C ALA A 519 -32.52 6.76 17.07
N ILE A 520 -32.32 6.00 15.99
CA ILE A 520 -33.10 6.13 14.76
C ILE A 520 -34.45 5.44 14.94
N THR A 521 -35.52 6.17 14.66
CA THR A 521 -36.92 5.74 14.76
C THR A 521 -37.67 6.08 13.48
N PRO A 522 -38.83 5.49 13.20
CA PRO A 522 -39.63 5.84 12.01
C PRO A 522 -39.97 7.33 11.86
N LEU A 523 -39.89 8.13 12.94
CA LEU A 523 -40.18 9.56 12.93
C LEU A 523 -39.00 10.42 12.42
N ASN A 524 -37.77 9.93 12.49
CA ASN A 524 -36.56 10.70 12.18
C ASN A 524 -35.68 10.07 11.07
N ILE A 525 -36.17 9.04 10.37
CA ILE A 525 -35.45 8.41 9.24
C ILE A 525 -35.04 9.43 8.18
N LYS A 526 -35.94 10.37 7.84
CA LYS A 526 -35.66 11.39 6.83
C LYS A 526 -34.49 12.28 7.25
N GLU A 527 -34.53 12.78 8.48
CA GLU A 527 -33.46 13.59 9.08
C GLU A 527 -32.14 12.80 9.11
N ALA A 528 -32.17 11.55 9.59
CA ALA A 528 -30.99 10.69 9.65
C ALA A 528 -30.40 10.42 8.26
N ASN A 529 -31.23 10.19 7.25
CA ASN A 529 -30.78 10.01 5.87
C ASN A 529 -30.12 11.29 5.32
N GLU A 530 -30.74 12.45 5.52
CA GLU A 530 -30.19 13.76 5.12
C GLU A 530 -28.86 14.08 5.80
N ILE A 531 -28.69 13.69 7.07
CA ILE A 531 -27.41 13.83 7.80
C ILE A 531 -26.32 13.00 7.11
N VAL A 532 -26.59 11.73 6.78
CA VAL A 532 -25.62 10.87 6.08
C VAL A 532 -25.34 11.35 4.66
N ASP A 533 -26.35 11.86 3.93
CA ASP A 533 -26.20 12.47 2.59
C ASP A 533 -25.33 13.74 2.60
N SER A 534 -25.13 14.35 3.77
CA SER A 534 -24.34 15.58 3.93
C SER A 534 -22.90 15.34 4.37
N ILE A 535 -22.47 14.08 4.55
CA ILE A 535 -21.10 13.75 4.94
C ILE A 535 -20.13 14.06 3.80
N ARG A 536 -18.96 14.61 4.10
CA ARG A 536 -17.94 14.96 3.10
C ARG A 536 -16.64 14.25 3.41
N ILE A 537 -16.20 13.41 2.48
CA ILE A 537 -15.00 12.57 2.58
C ILE A 537 -14.04 12.96 1.46
N CYS A 538 -12.79 13.24 1.81
CA CYS A 538 -11.76 13.63 0.85
C CYS A 538 -10.57 12.68 0.85
N ASP A 539 -10.11 12.29 -0.35
CA ASP A 539 -8.76 11.76 -0.57
C ASP A 539 -7.89 12.79 -1.32
N PRO A 540 -6.91 13.43 -0.67
CA PRO A 540 -6.08 14.47 -1.28
C PRO A 540 -4.92 13.92 -2.13
N ALA A 541 -4.80 12.59 -2.26
CA ALA A 541 -3.88 11.89 -3.14
C ALA A 541 -4.59 10.66 -3.73
N VAL A 542 -5.71 10.92 -4.42
CA VAL A 542 -6.75 9.92 -4.72
C VAL A 542 -6.27 8.75 -5.58
N GLY A 543 -5.21 8.94 -6.37
CA GLY A 543 -4.70 7.89 -7.24
C GLY A 543 -5.78 7.34 -8.14
N SER A 544 -6.05 6.05 -8.05
CA SER A 544 -7.09 5.37 -8.84
C SER A 544 -8.51 5.46 -8.29
N GLY A 545 -8.70 6.09 -7.13
CA GLY A 545 -10.02 6.21 -6.51
C GLY A 545 -10.44 5.02 -5.67
N HIS A 546 -9.53 4.11 -5.30
CA HIS A 546 -9.87 2.93 -4.49
C HIS A 546 -10.57 3.31 -3.19
N PHE A 547 -10.00 4.22 -2.41
CA PHE A 547 -10.62 4.69 -1.16
C PHE A 547 -12.00 5.31 -1.37
N LEU A 548 -12.23 6.00 -2.48
CA LEU A 548 -13.55 6.60 -2.76
C LEU A 548 -14.60 5.54 -3.10
N VAL A 549 -14.22 4.49 -3.83
CA VAL A 549 -15.12 3.35 -4.10
C VAL A 549 -15.41 2.55 -2.82
N SER A 550 -14.39 2.27 -2.01
CA SER A 550 -14.56 1.64 -0.70
C SER A 550 -15.46 2.49 0.21
N ALA A 551 -15.31 3.81 0.19
CA ALA A 551 -16.14 4.73 0.95
C ALA A 551 -17.60 4.75 0.47
N LEU A 552 -17.82 4.73 -0.86
CA LEU A 552 -19.15 4.60 -1.45
C LEU A 552 -19.86 3.33 -0.95
N ASN A 553 -19.16 2.19 -1.03
CA ASN A 553 -19.69 0.90 -0.63
C ASN A 553 -20.03 0.88 0.87
N GLU A 554 -19.13 1.40 1.72
CA GLU A 554 -19.37 1.47 3.16
C GLU A 554 -20.54 2.39 3.53
N ILE A 555 -20.71 3.55 2.89
CA ILE A 555 -21.85 4.44 3.18
C ILE A 555 -23.18 3.75 2.83
N ILE A 556 -23.26 3.06 1.70
CA ILE A 556 -24.46 2.29 1.31
C ILE A 556 -24.77 1.21 2.34
N ALA A 557 -23.74 0.45 2.77
CA ALA A 557 -23.89 -0.58 3.79
C ALA A 557 -24.36 0.02 5.14
N ILE A 558 -23.78 1.15 5.55
CA ILE A 558 -24.21 1.89 6.76
C ILE A 558 -25.67 2.34 6.66
N LYS A 559 -26.12 2.87 5.51
CA LYS A 559 -27.52 3.26 5.33
C LYS A 559 -28.47 2.07 5.41
N SER A 560 -28.08 0.91 4.87
CA SER A 560 -28.83 -0.33 5.02
C SER A 560 -28.87 -0.79 6.49
N GLU A 561 -27.71 -0.81 7.16
CA GLU A 561 -27.58 -1.22 8.57
C GLU A 561 -28.40 -0.33 9.51
N LEU A 562 -28.37 1.00 9.32
CA LEU A 562 -29.15 1.96 10.12
C LEU A 562 -30.65 1.98 9.77
N GLY A 563 -31.08 1.24 8.73
CA GLY A 563 -32.48 1.23 8.29
C GLY A 563 -32.95 2.54 7.68
N ILE A 564 -32.03 3.36 7.16
CA ILE A 564 -32.30 4.66 6.55
C ILE A 564 -32.20 4.64 5.02
N LEU A 565 -31.84 3.50 4.40
CA LEU A 565 -31.91 3.32 2.95
C LEU A 565 -33.37 3.26 2.49
N VAL A 566 -33.84 4.36 1.89
CA VAL A 566 -35.24 4.57 1.50
C VAL A 566 -35.37 4.84 0.01
N ASP A 567 -36.50 4.43 -0.57
CA ASP A 567 -36.87 4.80 -1.94
C ASP A 567 -37.28 6.29 -2.06
N GLU A 568 -37.64 6.72 -3.26
CA GLU A 568 -38.08 8.11 -3.52
C GLU A 568 -39.34 8.52 -2.74
N ALA A 569 -40.18 7.56 -2.36
CA ALA A 569 -41.36 7.83 -1.53
C ALA A 569 -41.01 7.89 -0.03
N GLY A 570 -39.74 7.75 0.34
CA GLY A 570 -39.27 7.73 1.73
C GLY A 570 -39.54 6.41 2.44
N LYS A 571 -39.83 5.33 1.71
CA LYS A 571 -40.13 4.01 2.29
C LYS A 571 -38.90 3.12 2.32
N ILE A 572 -38.64 2.54 3.49
CA ILE A 572 -37.51 1.63 3.75
C ILE A 572 -37.57 0.39 2.82
N LEU A 573 -36.40 -0.07 2.38
CA LEU A 573 -36.22 -1.37 1.73
C LEU A 573 -36.11 -2.51 2.77
N LYS A 574 -37.21 -2.87 3.46
CA LYS A 574 -37.20 -3.82 4.60
C LYS A 574 -36.59 -5.19 4.32
N ASN A 575 -36.70 -5.69 3.08
CA ASN A 575 -36.22 -7.01 2.69
C ASN A 575 -34.83 -6.97 2.04
N CYS A 576 -34.21 -5.79 1.95
CA CYS A 576 -32.91 -5.58 1.35
C CYS A 576 -31.85 -5.39 2.43
N LYS A 577 -30.86 -6.27 2.48
CA LYS A 577 -29.67 -6.16 3.34
C LYS A 577 -28.46 -5.95 2.45
N ILE A 578 -27.66 -4.95 2.78
CA ILE A 578 -26.46 -4.61 2.01
C ILE A 578 -25.25 -4.58 2.93
N ASN A 579 -24.23 -5.35 2.57
CA ASN A 579 -22.97 -5.45 3.29
C ASN A 579 -21.80 -5.25 2.31
N VAL A 580 -20.61 -4.95 2.84
CA VAL A 580 -19.36 -4.96 2.06
C VAL A 580 -18.60 -6.25 2.34
N GLU A 581 -18.15 -6.94 1.29
CA GLU A 581 -17.29 -8.11 1.40
C GLU A 581 -16.20 -8.10 0.32
N ASN A 582 -14.93 -8.22 0.73
CA ASN A 582 -13.78 -8.10 -0.17
C ASN A 582 -13.86 -6.80 -1.00
N ASP A 583 -14.21 -5.70 -0.33
CA ASP A 583 -14.35 -4.37 -0.92
C ASP A 583 -15.45 -4.21 -2.00
N GLU A 584 -16.36 -5.19 -2.13
CA GLU A 584 -17.49 -5.16 -3.07
C GLU A 584 -18.83 -5.17 -2.33
N LEU A 585 -19.85 -4.54 -2.91
CA LEU A 585 -21.20 -4.53 -2.36
C LEU A 585 -21.91 -5.86 -2.57
N VAL A 586 -22.35 -6.47 -1.48
CA VAL A 586 -23.21 -7.64 -1.48
C VAL A 586 -24.64 -7.21 -1.15
N ILE A 587 -25.54 -7.36 -2.10
CA ILE A 587 -26.96 -7.00 -1.97
C ILE A 587 -27.78 -8.29 -1.85
N LEU A 588 -28.48 -8.44 -0.73
CA LEU A 588 -29.39 -9.54 -0.48
C LEU A 588 -30.83 -9.03 -0.42
N TYR A 589 -31.72 -9.58 -1.24
CA TYR A 589 -33.15 -9.34 -1.22
C TYR A 589 -33.88 -10.63 -0.84
N ASP A 590 -34.71 -10.60 0.21
CA ASP A 590 -35.37 -11.79 0.77
C ASP A 590 -34.39 -12.92 1.18
N ASN A 591 -33.18 -12.54 1.62
CA ASN A 591 -32.04 -13.42 1.93
C ASN A 591 -31.42 -14.16 0.73
N GLU A 592 -31.81 -13.82 -0.49
CA GLU A 592 -31.20 -14.29 -1.73
C GLU A 592 -30.40 -13.16 -2.37
N PHE A 593 -29.43 -13.48 -3.23
CA PHE A 593 -28.69 -12.44 -3.95
C PHE A 593 -29.63 -11.66 -4.87
N PHE A 594 -29.53 -10.34 -4.77
CA PHE A 594 -30.35 -9.47 -5.58
C PHE A 594 -29.95 -9.56 -7.06
N GLN A 595 -30.94 -9.79 -7.92
CA GLN A 595 -30.80 -9.69 -9.36
C GLN A 595 -31.81 -8.68 -9.90
N TYR A 596 -31.31 -7.77 -10.74
CA TYR A 596 -32.18 -6.85 -11.45
C TYR A 596 -32.94 -7.57 -12.57
N ILE A 597 -34.28 -7.51 -12.51
CA ILE A 597 -35.20 -8.06 -13.49
C ILE A 597 -36.01 -6.88 -14.07
N PRO A 598 -35.74 -6.46 -15.32
CA PRO A 598 -36.52 -5.39 -15.92
C PRO A 598 -38.01 -5.72 -15.98
N ASN A 599 -38.85 -4.71 -15.78
CA ASN A 599 -40.31 -4.78 -15.66
C ASN A 599 -40.85 -5.45 -14.38
N ASP A 600 -40.01 -5.94 -13.47
CA ASP A 600 -40.44 -6.41 -12.15
C ASP A 600 -40.49 -5.23 -11.15
N PRO A 601 -41.65 -4.86 -10.57
CA PRO A 601 -41.76 -3.65 -9.75
C PRO A 601 -40.88 -3.65 -8.49
N ASP A 602 -40.71 -4.80 -7.84
CA ASP A 602 -39.92 -4.90 -6.60
C ASP A 602 -38.43 -4.83 -6.91
N SER A 603 -37.98 -5.56 -7.93
CA SER A 603 -36.61 -5.50 -8.43
C SER A 603 -36.24 -4.12 -8.94
N GLN A 604 -37.15 -3.48 -9.69
CA GLN A 604 -37.00 -2.10 -10.16
C GLN A 604 -36.80 -1.14 -8.97
N ARG A 605 -37.67 -1.22 -7.96
CA ARG A 605 -37.60 -0.36 -6.78
C ARG A 605 -36.27 -0.47 -6.05
N VAL A 606 -35.76 -1.69 -5.86
CA VAL A 606 -34.45 -1.92 -5.22
C VAL A 606 -33.32 -1.35 -6.07
N GLN A 607 -33.29 -1.67 -7.37
CA GLN A 607 -32.25 -1.21 -8.29
C GLN A 607 -32.21 0.32 -8.39
N GLU A 608 -33.36 0.97 -8.56
CA GLU A 608 -33.48 2.43 -8.61
C GLU A 608 -33.00 3.10 -7.33
N THR A 609 -33.40 2.55 -6.18
CA THR A 609 -33.01 3.10 -4.88
C THR A 609 -31.49 3.06 -4.72
N ILE A 610 -30.86 1.93 -5.03
CA ILE A 610 -29.41 1.77 -4.90
C ILE A 610 -28.67 2.69 -5.88
N PHE A 611 -29.14 2.79 -7.13
CA PHE A 611 -28.55 3.70 -8.13
C PHE A 611 -28.60 5.16 -7.68
N LYS A 612 -29.79 5.65 -7.32
CA LYS A 612 -30.00 7.05 -6.91
C LYS A 612 -29.21 7.36 -5.65
N GLU A 613 -29.11 6.41 -4.73
CA GLU A 613 -28.31 6.56 -3.52
C GLU A 613 -26.82 6.63 -3.81
N LYS A 614 -26.29 5.71 -4.65
CA LYS A 614 -24.90 5.78 -5.12
C LYS A 614 -24.60 7.10 -5.82
N GLN A 615 -25.50 7.55 -6.69
CA GLN A 615 -25.40 8.82 -7.39
C GLN A 615 -25.28 9.99 -6.40
N LYS A 616 -26.18 10.10 -5.42
CA LYS A 616 -26.14 11.17 -4.40
C LYS A 616 -24.84 11.17 -3.62
N ILE A 617 -24.34 10.00 -3.21
CA ILE A 617 -23.10 9.88 -2.45
C ILE A 617 -21.90 10.32 -3.30
N ILE A 618 -21.82 9.89 -4.56
CA ILE A 618 -20.77 10.30 -5.48
C ILE A 618 -20.80 11.82 -5.71
N GLU A 619 -22.00 12.38 -5.89
CA GLU A 619 -22.20 13.80 -6.19
C GLU A 619 -21.97 14.72 -4.99
N ASN A 620 -22.28 14.30 -3.77
CA ASN A 620 -22.30 15.19 -2.60
C ASN A 620 -21.31 14.83 -1.50
N CYS A 621 -20.85 13.57 -1.45
CA CYS A 621 -20.07 13.07 -0.33
C CYS A 621 -18.61 12.80 -0.65
N LEU A 622 -18.28 12.42 -1.89
CA LEU A 622 -16.94 11.93 -2.26
C LEU A 622 -16.14 12.96 -3.03
N PHE A 623 -14.96 13.31 -2.53
CA PHE A 623 -14.06 14.30 -3.10
C PHE A 623 -12.64 13.75 -3.24
N GLY A 624 -11.96 14.10 -4.32
CA GLY A 624 -10.62 13.59 -4.61
C GLY A 624 -9.71 14.63 -5.25
N VAL A 625 -8.42 14.60 -4.94
CA VAL A 625 -7.39 15.41 -5.59
C VAL A 625 -6.20 14.55 -5.95
N ASP A 626 -5.67 14.68 -7.17
CA ASP A 626 -4.40 14.09 -7.56
C ASP A 626 -3.59 15.06 -8.43
N ILE A 627 -2.27 15.02 -8.31
CA ILE A 627 -1.39 15.85 -9.15
C ILE A 627 -1.32 15.33 -10.60
N ASN A 628 -1.60 14.04 -10.80
CA ASN A 628 -1.59 13.39 -12.10
C ASN A 628 -3.02 13.39 -12.71
N PRO A 629 -3.24 14.07 -13.85
CA PRO A 629 -4.56 14.09 -14.50
C PRO A 629 -5.04 12.69 -14.92
N LYS A 630 -4.13 11.72 -15.13
CA LYS A 630 -4.48 10.33 -15.46
C LYS A 630 -5.14 9.62 -14.28
N SER A 631 -4.61 9.84 -13.08
CA SER A 631 -5.18 9.32 -11.82
C SER A 631 -6.62 9.84 -11.63
N VAL A 632 -6.85 11.13 -11.88
CA VAL A 632 -8.19 11.74 -11.84
C VAL A 632 -9.15 11.06 -12.81
N GLN A 633 -8.75 10.83 -14.06
CA GLN A 633 -9.58 10.14 -15.06
C GLN A 633 -9.91 8.69 -14.66
N ILE A 634 -8.94 7.96 -14.11
CA ILE A 634 -9.16 6.58 -13.63
C ILE A 634 -10.12 6.57 -12.44
N THR A 635 -9.97 7.50 -11.51
CA THR A 635 -10.88 7.66 -10.36
C THR A 635 -12.32 7.87 -10.83
N CYS A 636 -12.53 8.82 -11.75
CA CYS A 636 -13.86 9.07 -12.34
C CYS A 636 -14.41 7.81 -13.03
N LEU A 637 -13.59 7.11 -13.82
CA LEU A 637 -13.96 5.86 -14.47
C LEU A 637 -14.39 4.80 -13.47
N ARG A 638 -13.64 4.62 -12.38
CA ARG A 638 -13.93 3.62 -11.36
C ARG A 638 -15.27 3.90 -10.67
N LEU A 639 -15.56 5.16 -10.37
CA LEU A 639 -16.86 5.59 -9.81
C LEU A 639 -18.01 5.39 -10.81
N TRP A 640 -17.82 5.72 -12.11
CA TRP A 640 -18.83 5.44 -13.14
C TRP A 640 -19.11 3.95 -13.31
N ILE A 641 -18.07 3.10 -13.27
CA ILE A 641 -18.24 1.64 -13.34
C ILE A 641 -19.04 1.15 -12.13
N GLU A 642 -18.73 1.64 -10.93
CA GLU A 642 -19.45 1.25 -9.71
C GLU A 642 -20.92 1.67 -9.74
N LEU A 643 -21.23 2.81 -10.35
CA LEU A 643 -22.60 3.26 -10.56
C LEU A 643 -23.32 2.45 -11.65
N LEU A 644 -22.62 2.12 -12.74
CA LEU A 644 -23.15 1.34 -13.88
C LEU A 644 -23.66 -0.04 -13.45
N LYS A 645 -23.03 -0.68 -12.44
CA LYS A 645 -23.49 -1.95 -11.86
C LYS A 645 -24.97 -1.91 -11.43
N ASN A 646 -25.47 -0.73 -11.03
CA ASN A 646 -26.84 -0.54 -10.59
C ASN A 646 -27.71 0.29 -11.57
N ALA A 647 -27.25 0.54 -12.80
CA ALA A 647 -28.08 1.21 -13.81
C ALA A 647 -29.39 0.44 -14.07
N TYR A 648 -30.45 1.16 -14.42
CA TYR A 648 -31.79 0.59 -14.62
C TYR A 648 -32.46 1.17 -15.86
N TYR A 649 -33.50 0.50 -16.34
CA TYR A 649 -34.32 1.00 -17.44
C TYR A 649 -35.46 1.87 -16.90
N LYS A 650 -35.65 3.06 -17.46
CA LYS A 650 -36.68 4.01 -17.04
C LYS A 650 -38.09 3.50 -17.36
N ALA A 651 -38.97 3.53 -16.38
CA ALA A 651 -40.40 3.29 -16.56
C ALA A 651 -41.08 4.45 -17.34
N PRO A 652 -42.21 4.24 -18.04
CA PRO A 652 -42.96 2.99 -18.15
C PRO A 652 -42.60 2.13 -19.37
N ASN A 653 -41.79 2.63 -20.32
CA ASN A 653 -41.49 1.91 -21.56
C ASN A 653 -40.27 0.98 -21.46
N TYR A 654 -39.43 1.13 -20.43
CA TYR A 654 -38.24 0.32 -20.15
C TYR A 654 -37.29 0.19 -21.34
N LYS A 655 -37.16 1.25 -22.14
CA LYS A 655 -36.26 1.31 -23.30
C LYS A 655 -35.01 2.15 -23.07
N GLU A 656 -35.13 3.18 -22.25
CA GLU A 656 -34.03 4.10 -21.97
C GLU A 656 -33.33 3.69 -20.68
N LEU A 657 -32.01 3.54 -20.73
CA LEU A 657 -31.19 3.30 -19.54
C LEU A 657 -30.97 4.62 -18.80
N GLU A 658 -30.96 4.59 -17.47
CA GLU A 658 -30.63 5.76 -16.66
C GLU A 658 -29.25 6.33 -17.00
N THR A 659 -29.18 7.65 -17.10
CA THR A 659 -27.97 8.36 -17.49
C THR A 659 -27.00 8.51 -16.32
N LEU A 660 -25.70 8.58 -16.62
CA LEU A 660 -24.68 8.78 -15.58
C LEU A 660 -24.51 10.27 -15.25
N PRO A 661 -24.13 10.61 -14.01
CA PRO A 661 -23.90 11.98 -13.58
C PRO A 661 -22.52 12.51 -14.00
N ASN A 662 -22.36 13.83 -13.90
CA ASN A 662 -21.10 14.52 -14.13
C ASN A 662 -20.20 14.46 -12.87
N ILE A 663 -19.39 13.41 -12.75
CA ILE A 663 -18.53 13.13 -11.57
C ILE A 663 -17.26 14.00 -11.55
N ASP A 664 -16.83 14.54 -12.70
CA ASP A 664 -15.59 15.30 -12.89
C ASP A 664 -15.50 16.57 -12.04
N ILE A 665 -16.63 17.05 -11.50
CA ILE A 665 -16.64 18.24 -10.65
C ILE A 665 -16.09 17.98 -9.23
N ASN A 666 -16.10 16.74 -8.73
CA ASN A 666 -15.64 16.41 -7.38
C ASN A 666 -14.22 15.84 -7.32
N ILE A 667 -13.69 15.39 -8.47
CA ILE A 667 -12.34 14.84 -8.57
C ILE A 667 -11.48 15.82 -9.37
N LYS A 668 -10.47 16.42 -8.73
CA LYS A 668 -9.71 17.54 -9.27
C LYS A 668 -8.25 17.20 -9.50
N CYS A 669 -7.65 17.86 -10.49
CA CYS A 669 -6.21 17.79 -10.76
C CYS A 669 -5.49 18.95 -10.05
N GLY A 670 -4.42 18.65 -9.31
CA GLY A 670 -3.58 19.66 -8.65
C GLY A 670 -2.69 19.08 -7.56
N ASP A 671 -1.65 19.83 -7.19
CA ASP A 671 -0.80 19.54 -6.04
C ASP A 671 -1.51 19.98 -4.75
N SER A 672 -2.08 19.01 -4.04
CA SER A 672 -2.82 19.22 -2.80
C SER A 672 -1.99 19.85 -1.67
N LEU A 673 -0.66 19.82 -1.77
CA LEU A 673 0.26 20.42 -0.79
C LEU A 673 0.65 21.87 -1.12
N ILE A 674 0.33 22.39 -2.30
CA ILE A 674 0.69 23.76 -2.70
C ILE A 674 -0.58 24.57 -2.89
N SER A 675 -0.66 25.70 -2.21
CA SER A 675 -1.78 26.65 -2.33
C SER A 675 -1.25 28.07 -2.13
N ARG A 676 -1.72 29.00 -2.98
CA ARG A 676 -1.34 30.42 -2.90
C ARG A 676 -2.10 31.13 -1.79
N PHE A 677 -3.30 30.64 -1.47
CA PHE A 677 -4.22 31.24 -0.51
C PHE A 677 -4.33 30.38 0.76
N ASN A 678 -4.56 31.01 1.91
CA ASN A 678 -4.78 30.24 3.13
C ASN A 678 -6.18 29.60 3.13
N LEU A 679 -6.29 28.43 3.76
CA LEU A 679 -7.57 27.78 4.06
C LEU A 679 -8.42 28.61 5.03
N ILE A 680 -7.78 29.25 6.01
CA ILE A 680 -8.41 30.16 6.95
C ILE A 680 -7.82 31.54 6.65
N ASP A 681 -8.45 32.28 5.75
CA ASP A 681 -8.25 33.72 5.73
C ASP A 681 -9.11 34.32 6.85
N ASP A 682 -8.63 35.40 7.48
CA ASP A 682 -9.52 36.33 8.16
C ASP A 682 -10.41 36.96 7.08
N THR A 683 -11.51 36.28 6.70
CA THR A 683 -12.66 36.96 6.10
C THR A 683 -13.03 38.16 6.96
N GLN A 684 -12.76 38.11 8.27
CA GLN A 684 -12.79 39.20 9.24
C GLN A 684 -11.89 40.42 8.97
N ASN A 685 -10.86 40.32 8.13
CA ASN A 685 -10.01 41.47 7.73
C ASN A 685 -10.39 42.01 6.34
N LEU A 686 -11.24 41.32 5.58
CA LEU A 686 -11.81 41.85 4.35
C LEU A 686 -12.80 42.97 4.65
N SER A 687 -12.86 43.95 3.75
CA SER A 687 -13.84 45.02 3.83
C SER A 687 -15.27 44.44 3.82
N PRO A 688 -16.26 45.08 4.47
CA PRO A 688 -17.65 44.62 4.44
C PRO A 688 -18.20 44.46 3.01
N THR A 689 -17.69 45.23 2.07
CA THR A 689 -18.05 45.17 0.65
C THR A 689 -17.51 43.90 -0.01
N ASP A 690 -16.26 43.55 0.26
CA ASP A 690 -15.60 42.38 -0.35
C ASP A 690 -16.13 41.06 0.22
N ARG A 691 -16.48 41.02 1.51
CA ARG A 691 -17.20 39.88 2.08
C ARG A 691 -18.53 39.62 1.40
N LYS A 692 -19.35 40.67 1.22
CA LYS A 692 -20.63 40.53 0.51
C LYS A 692 -20.45 40.03 -0.91
N LYS A 693 -19.40 40.47 -1.62
CA LYS A 693 -19.07 39.95 -2.96
C LYS A 693 -18.74 38.47 -2.91
N ILE A 694 -17.88 38.04 -1.98
CA ILE A 694 -17.51 36.64 -1.78
C ILE A 694 -18.74 35.77 -1.51
N THR A 695 -19.60 36.17 -0.57
CA THR A 695 -20.85 35.44 -0.26
C THR A 695 -21.72 35.26 -1.51
N ILE A 696 -21.86 36.30 -2.34
CA ILE A 696 -22.62 36.23 -3.59
C ILE A 696 -21.94 35.28 -4.60
N ILE A 697 -20.62 35.36 -4.74
CA ILE A 697 -19.85 34.47 -5.64
C ILE A 697 -20.03 33.02 -5.22
N ILE A 698 -19.91 32.70 -3.93
CA ILE A 698 -20.02 31.34 -3.40
C ILE A 698 -21.44 30.81 -3.55
N SER A 699 -22.46 31.62 -3.24
CA SER A 699 -23.86 31.22 -3.42
C SER A 699 -24.16 30.87 -4.88
N LYS A 700 -23.72 31.72 -5.82
CA LYS A 700 -23.82 31.43 -7.27
C LYS A 700 -23.00 30.20 -7.65
N TYR A 701 -21.81 30.03 -7.08
CA TYR A 701 -20.96 28.89 -7.39
C TYR A 701 -21.62 27.57 -6.96
N LYS A 702 -22.13 27.48 -5.73
CA LYS A 702 -22.90 26.33 -5.24
C LYS A 702 -24.09 26.02 -6.16
N GLU A 703 -24.87 27.04 -6.53
CA GLU A 703 -26.01 26.90 -7.46
C GLU A 703 -25.58 26.31 -8.81
N LYS A 704 -24.50 26.85 -9.40
CA LYS A 704 -23.99 26.42 -10.70
C LYS A 704 -23.40 25.02 -10.67
N VAL A 705 -22.75 24.64 -9.57
CA VAL A 705 -22.26 23.26 -9.34
C VAL A 705 -23.43 22.28 -9.27
N THR A 706 -24.48 22.60 -8.51
CA THR A 706 -25.69 21.77 -8.44
C THR A 706 -26.31 21.59 -9.83
N LEU A 707 -26.45 22.68 -10.59
CA LEU A 707 -26.99 22.61 -11.95
C LEU A 707 -26.09 21.79 -12.88
N TYR A 708 -24.76 21.94 -12.77
CA TYR A 708 -23.78 21.16 -13.53
C TYR A 708 -23.91 19.66 -13.27
N ARG A 709 -24.12 19.24 -12.02
CA ARG A 709 -24.30 17.82 -11.68
C ARG A 709 -25.53 17.22 -12.34
N SER A 710 -26.63 17.98 -12.38
CA SER A 710 -27.91 17.54 -12.93
C SER A 710 -28.07 17.64 -14.45
N THR A 711 -27.25 18.46 -15.14
CA THR A 711 -27.47 18.73 -16.56
C THR A 711 -27.07 17.57 -17.46
N THR A 712 -27.99 17.21 -18.36
CA THR A 712 -27.76 16.24 -19.44
C THR A 712 -27.38 16.90 -20.77
N ASP A 713 -27.65 18.19 -20.92
CA ASP A 713 -27.30 18.93 -22.13
C ASP A 713 -25.82 19.34 -22.13
N LYS A 714 -25.14 19.03 -23.24
CA LYS A 714 -23.70 19.26 -23.44
C LYS A 714 -23.35 20.75 -23.52
N ASP A 715 -24.15 21.53 -24.26
CA ASP A 715 -23.87 22.96 -24.43
C ASP A 715 -24.06 23.71 -23.11
N THR A 716 -25.13 23.40 -22.39
CA THR A 716 -25.39 23.90 -21.03
C THR A 716 -24.25 23.52 -20.09
N ARG A 717 -23.76 22.28 -20.13
CA ARG A 717 -22.61 21.83 -19.33
C ARG A 717 -21.36 22.68 -19.59
N HIS A 718 -21.03 22.91 -20.87
CA HIS A 718 -19.89 23.73 -21.25
C HIS A 718 -20.04 25.20 -20.80
N GLN A 719 -21.25 25.77 -20.93
CA GLN A 719 -21.56 27.11 -20.44
C GLN A 719 -21.38 27.21 -18.92
N LEU A 720 -21.92 26.25 -18.16
CA LEU A 720 -21.79 26.20 -16.70
C LEU A 720 -20.34 26.06 -16.25
N LYS A 721 -19.54 25.23 -16.94
CA LYS A 721 -18.11 25.10 -16.66
C LYS A 721 -17.39 26.44 -16.83
N ASN A 722 -17.65 27.16 -17.91
CA ASN A 722 -17.07 28.48 -18.16
C ASN A 722 -17.54 29.53 -17.14
N GLU A 723 -18.79 29.47 -16.70
CA GLU A 723 -19.30 30.35 -15.64
C GLU A 723 -18.65 30.05 -14.28
N ILE A 724 -18.46 28.77 -13.95
CA ILE A 724 -17.76 28.32 -12.74
C ILE A 724 -16.32 28.86 -12.73
N GLU A 725 -15.57 28.72 -13.83
CA GLU A 725 -14.20 29.22 -13.91
C GLU A 725 -14.14 30.75 -13.74
N LYS A 726 -15.07 31.51 -14.33
CA LYS A 726 -15.18 32.96 -14.09
C LYS A 726 -15.48 33.31 -12.63
N LEU A 727 -16.27 32.50 -11.93
CA LEU A 727 -16.55 32.71 -10.50
C LEU A 727 -15.29 32.48 -9.66
N LYS A 728 -14.48 31.46 -10.01
CA LYS A 728 -13.18 31.20 -9.36
C LYS A 728 -12.18 32.33 -9.60
N GLU A 729 -12.10 32.84 -10.83
CA GLU A 729 -11.27 34.01 -11.17
C GLU A 729 -11.68 35.21 -10.33
N GLY A 730 -12.97 35.54 -10.27
CA GLY A 730 -13.48 36.63 -9.44
C GLY A 730 -13.21 36.45 -7.95
N PHE A 731 -13.17 35.21 -7.46
CA PHE A 731 -12.78 34.90 -6.08
C PHE A 731 -11.29 35.16 -5.82
N SER A 732 -10.44 34.86 -6.80
CA SER A 732 -9.00 35.09 -6.75
C SER A 732 -8.60 36.57 -6.82
N GLU A 733 -9.42 37.43 -7.41
CA GLU A 733 -9.20 38.89 -7.43
C GLU A 733 -9.45 39.57 -6.07
N ILE A 734 -10.28 38.96 -5.23
CA ILE A 734 -10.66 39.50 -3.92
C ILE A 734 -9.72 39.00 -2.82
N SER A 735 -9.16 37.81 -3.00
CA SER A 735 -8.27 37.17 -2.02
C SER A 735 -6.81 37.48 -2.38
N ASP A 736 -5.99 37.79 -1.38
CA ASP A 736 -4.57 38.06 -1.60
C ASP A 736 -3.73 36.80 -1.38
N PRO A 737 -2.86 36.42 -2.33
CA PRO A 737 -1.86 35.38 -2.10
C PRO A 737 -1.02 35.67 -0.85
N GLN A 738 -0.79 34.65 -0.05
CA GLN A 738 -0.01 34.77 1.19
C GLN A 738 1.50 34.72 0.94
N ASP A 739 1.92 34.59 -0.33
CA ASP A 739 3.32 34.58 -0.73
C ASP A 739 4.04 35.85 -0.23
N PRO A 740 5.12 35.72 0.57
CA PRO A 740 5.84 36.87 1.10
C PRO A 740 6.38 37.83 0.03
N ASP A 741 6.75 37.31 -1.14
CA ASP A 741 7.27 38.13 -2.23
C ASP A 741 6.14 38.85 -2.96
N PHE A 742 4.95 38.24 -3.06
CA PHE A 742 3.75 38.91 -3.56
C PHE A 742 3.31 40.05 -2.63
N LYS A 743 3.32 39.84 -1.31
CA LYS A 743 2.99 40.90 -0.35
C LYS A 743 3.93 42.10 -0.50
N LYS A 744 5.24 41.85 -0.58
CA LYS A 744 6.23 42.90 -0.84
C LYS A 744 6.02 43.59 -2.18
N LEU A 745 5.72 42.82 -3.23
CA LEU A 745 5.41 43.36 -4.56
C LEU A 745 4.25 44.35 -4.49
N ARG A 746 3.14 43.95 -3.85
CA ARG A 746 1.95 44.78 -3.68
C ARG A 746 2.23 46.05 -2.87
N GLU A 747 2.95 45.93 -1.76
CA GLU A 747 3.38 47.08 -0.95
C GLU A 747 4.18 48.09 -1.78
N LYS A 748 5.14 47.61 -2.57
CA LYS A 748 6.00 48.43 -3.43
C LYS A 748 5.24 49.04 -4.61
N GLN A 749 4.31 48.30 -5.22
CA GLN A 749 3.41 48.82 -6.26
C GLN A 749 2.50 49.92 -5.72
N SER A 750 1.96 49.75 -4.51
CA SER A 750 1.16 50.80 -3.85
C SER A 750 1.99 52.07 -3.62
N LEU A 751 3.22 51.93 -3.12
CA LEU A 751 4.14 53.05 -2.94
C LEU A 751 4.50 53.72 -4.27
N LEU A 752 4.72 52.93 -5.34
CA LEU A 752 5.01 53.44 -6.68
C LEU A 752 3.85 54.28 -7.22
N ASN A 753 2.61 53.81 -7.07
CA ASN A 753 1.41 54.55 -7.49
C ASN A 753 1.25 55.86 -6.71
N GLN A 754 1.51 55.84 -5.40
CA GLN A 754 1.49 57.05 -4.56
C GLN A 754 2.54 58.08 -4.99
N ILE A 755 3.78 57.65 -5.27
CA ILE A 755 4.86 58.56 -5.67
C ILE A 755 4.65 59.06 -7.12
N SER A 756 4.19 58.20 -8.03
CA SER A 756 3.97 58.53 -9.43
C SER A 756 2.88 59.60 -9.63
N THR A 757 1.91 59.66 -8.71
CA THR A 757 0.84 60.67 -8.73
C THR A 757 1.26 62.02 -8.14
N GLN A 758 2.39 62.09 -7.43
CA GLN A 758 2.93 63.32 -6.84
C GLN A 758 3.97 63.97 -7.76
N ILE A 759 3.52 64.53 -8.89
CA ILE A 759 4.41 65.24 -9.82
C ILE A 759 5.01 66.48 -9.09
N PRO A 760 6.34 66.61 -8.98
CA PRO A 760 6.96 67.72 -8.26
C PRO A 760 6.91 69.01 -9.09
N ILE A 761 5.83 69.77 -8.96
CA ILE A 761 5.64 71.08 -9.60
C ILE A 761 6.18 72.18 -8.67
N GLY A 762 7.14 72.99 -9.16
CA GLY A 762 7.67 74.15 -8.43
C GLY A 762 8.89 73.88 -7.53
N PHE A 763 9.50 72.69 -7.60
CA PHE A 763 10.71 72.32 -6.85
C PHE A 763 12.00 72.59 -7.64
N ASP A 764 13.14 72.70 -6.94
CA ASP A 764 14.45 72.89 -7.58
C ASP A 764 14.96 71.64 -8.31
N GLU A 765 15.97 71.84 -9.17
CA GLU A 765 16.53 70.79 -10.04
C GLU A 765 17.17 69.64 -9.25
N SER A 766 17.68 69.91 -8.04
CA SER A 766 18.30 68.89 -7.18
C SER A 766 17.25 67.94 -6.58
N TYR A 767 16.11 68.48 -6.17
CA TYR A 767 14.98 67.71 -5.65
C TYR A 767 14.34 66.85 -6.74
N VAL A 768 14.11 67.42 -7.94
CA VAL A 768 13.55 66.68 -9.08
C VAL A 768 14.46 65.52 -9.48
N LYS A 769 15.79 65.70 -9.45
CA LYS A 769 16.75 64.63 -9.71
C LYS A 769 16.66 63.50 -8.67
N ALA A 770 16.68 63.83 -7.38
CA ALA A 770 16.57 62.84 -6.31
C ALA A 770 15.23 62.07 -6.34
N TRP A 771 14.13 62.75 -6.68
CA TRP A 771 12.82 62.13 -6.87
C TRP A 771 12.84 61.13 -8.04
N ARG A 772 13.43 61.50 -9.19
CA ARG A 772 13.58 60.59 -10.35
C ARG A 772 14.42 59.37 -10.00
N GLU A 773 15.56 59.55 -9.35
CA GLU A 773 16.42 58.43 -8.93
C GLU A 773 15.70 57.46 -7.98
N ASN A 774 14.88 57.98 -7.06
CA ASN A 774 14.05 57.15 -6.18
C ASN A 774 12.93 56.42 -6.95
N LEU A 775 12.27 57.10 -7.89
CA LEU A 775 11.25 56.50 -8.76
C LEU A 775 11.84 55.37 -9.61
N ASP A 776 12.98 55.61 -10.27
CA ASP A 776 13.68 54.62 -11.10
C ASP A 776 14.11 53.41 -10.27
N LYS A 777 14.62 53.63 -9.05
CA LYS A 777 14.95 52.55 -8.11
C LYS A 777 13.71 51.74 -7.73
N LEU A 778 12.59 52.39 -7.41
CA LEU A 778 11.36 51.72 -7.02
C LEU A 778 10.72 50.94 -8.18
N ILE A 779 10.76 51.49 -9.40
CA ILE A 779 10.34 50.80 -10.63
C ILE A 779 11.19 49.53 -10.82
N LYS A 780 12.50 49.61 -10.62
CA LYS A 780 13.40 48.46 -10.70
C LYS A 780 13.08 47.41 -9.64
N GLU A 781 12.89 47.80 -8.38
CA GLU A 781 12.50 46.88 -7.29
C GLU A 781 11.17 46.17 -7.58
N VAL A 782 10.16 46.90 -8.07
CA VAL A 782 8.86 46.33 -8.47
C VAL A 782 9.03 45.33 -9.61
N SER A 783 9.83 45.67 -10.63
CA SER A 783 10.10 44.78 -11.76
C SER A 783 10.82 43.50 -11.34
N GLU A 784 11.81 43.60 -10.45
CA GLU A 784 12.52 42.43 -9.90
C GLU A 784 11.58 41.52 -9.10
N LEU A 785 10.75 42.09 -8.21
CA LEU A 785 9.76 41.33 -7.43
C LEU A 785 8.67 40.70 -8.31
N GLN A 786 8.23 41.41 -9.35
CA GLN A 786 7.28 40.88 -10.33
C GLN A 786 7.88 39.67 -11.05
N ASN A 787 9.13 39.78 -11.52
CA ASN A 787 9.82 38.66 -12.18
C ASN A 787 9.96 37.44 -11.24
N ILE A 788 10.31 37.65 -9.97
CA ILE A 788 10.38 36.57 -8.98
C ILE A 788 9.01 35.89 -8.81
N TYR A 789 7.94 36.67 -8.71
CA TYR A 789 6.60 36.12 -8.54
C TYR A 789 6.11 35.40 -9.81
N ASP A 790 6.38 35.94 -10.99
CA ASP A 790 6.05 35.33 -12.29
C ASP A 790 6.82 34.02 -12.49
N GLU A 791 8.09 33.94 -12.07
CA GLU A 791 8.86 32.70 -12.05
C GLU A 791 8.23 31.67 -11.12
N LYS A 792 7.79 32.07 -9.92
CA LYS A 792 7.06 31.17 -9.01
C LYS A 792 5.75 30.67 -9.59
N GLN A 793 5.00 31.50 -10.32
CA GLN A 793 3.77 31.08 -11.02
C GLN A 793 4.06 29.95 -12.03
N LYS A 794 5.18 30.06 -12.76
CA LYS A 794 5.59 29.07 -13.77
C LYS A 794 6.22 27.80 -13.18
N THR A 795 6.70 27.87 -11.94
CA THR A 795 7.45 26.78 -11.28
C THR A 795 6.67 26.20 -10.11
N ILE A 796 6.70 26.86 -8.94
CA ILE A 796 6.10 26.40 -7.69
C ILE A 796 4.57 26.30 -7.79
N TYR A 797 3.92 27.34 -8.32
CA TYR A 797 2.46 27.43 -8.33
C TYR A 797 1.81 26.88 -9.61
N LYS A 798 2.59 26.28 -10.52
CA LYS A 798 2.10 25.76 -11.80
C LYS A 798 0.91 24.81 -11.63
N ASN A 799 0.99 23.94 -10.62
CA ASN A 799 -0.03 22.96 -10.31
C ASN A 799 -0.67 23.22 -8.93
N ALA A 800 -0.63 24.46 -8.41
CA ALA A 800 -1.18 24.74 -7.08
C ALA A 800 -2.68 24.43 -7.00
N PHE A 801 -3.10 23.80 -5.90
CA PHE A 801 -4.49 23.45 -5.66
C PHE A 801 -5.11 24.38 -4.60
N GLU A 802 -6.04 25.23 -5.03
CA GLU A 802 -6.72 26.19 -4.16
C GLU A 802 -7.98 25.57 -3.56
N TRP A 803 -7.82 24.87 -2.43
CA TRP A 803 -8.88 24.13 -1.74
C TRP A 803 -10.20 24.89 -1.56
N ARG A 804 -10.15 26.17 -1.21
CA ARG A 804 -11.36 27.01 -1.04
C ARG A 804 -12.06 27.31 -2.36
N PHE A 805 -11.33 27.30 -3.47
CA PHE A 805 -11.82 27.76 -4.77
C PHE A 805 -12.31 26.58 -5.59
N GLU A 806 -11.77 25.39 -5.34
CA GLU A 806 -12.09 24.17 -6.07
C GLU A 806 -13.26 23.38 -5.46
N PHE A 807 -13.51 23.55 -4.15
CA PHE A 807 -14.59 22.85 -3.43
C PHE A 807 -15.45 23.84 -2.62
N PRO A 808 -16.52 24.41 -3.22
CA PRO A 808 -17.42 25.31 -2.50
C PRO A 808 -18.26 24.62 -1.42
N GLU A 809 -18.38 23.29 -1.47
CA GLU A 809 -19.14 22.50 -0.50
C GLU A 809 -18.55 22.65 0.89
N VAL A 810 -17.23 22.70 1.02
CA VAL A 810 -16.54 22.85 2.31
C VAL A 810 -16.53 24.29 2.82
N LEU A 811 -17.32 25.18 2.24
CA LEU A 811 -17.54 26.55 2.71
C LEU A 811 -18.94 26.71 3.33
N ASN A 812 -19.05 27.52 4.39
CA ASN A 812 -20.34 27.96 4.91
C ASN A 812 -20.97 29.03 3.99
N ASP A 813 -22.13 29.57 4.36
CA ASP A 813 -22.82 30.59 3.56
C ASP A 813 -22.13 31.96 3.62
N ASP A 814 -21.32 32.22 4.64
CA ASP A 814 -20.49 33.42 4.78
C ASP A 814 -19.17 33.32 3.98
N GLY A 815 -18.87 32.14 3.45
CA GLY A 815 -17.66 31.84 2.66
C GLY A 815 -16.43 31.43 3.47
N ASP A 816 -16.62 31.14 4.75
CA ASP A 816 -15.58 30.60 5.62
C ASP A 816 -15.39 29.10 5.38
N TYR A 817 -14.15 28.65 5.51
CA TYR A 817 -13.79 27.26 5.36
C TYR A 817 -14.22 26.42 6.57
N VAL A 818 -15.08 25.43 6.32
CA VAL A 818 -15.59 24.48 7.32
C VAL A 818 -14.78 23.18 7.32
N GLY A 819 -14.39 22.70 6.14
CA GLY A 819 -13.60 21.47 5.95
C GLY A 819 -14.42 20.19 5.77
N PHE A 820 -13.70 19.07 5.66
CA PHE A 820 -14.26 17.73 5.42
C PHE A 820 -14.52 16.96 6.72
N ASP A 821 -15.59 16.16 6.76
CA ASP A 821 -15.94 15.30 7.90
C ASP A 821 -14.91 14.17 8.10
N ALA A 822 -14.39 13.63 6.99
CA ALA A 822 -13.28 12.70 6.98
C ALA A 822 -12.27 12.98 5.86
N VAL A 823 -11.01 12.69 6.14
CA VAL A 823 -9.93 12.69 5.16
C VAL A 823 -9.25 11.33 5.23
N ILE A 824 -9.19 10.62 4.11
CA ILE A 824 -8.71 9.24 4.03
C ILE A 824 -7.84 9.06 2.78
N GLY A 825 -6.82 8.20 2.83
CA GLY A 825 -6.02 7.94 1.63
C GLY A 825 -4.68 7.25 1.89
N ASN A 826 -3.91 7.11 0.81
CA ASN A 826 -2.53 6.61 0.81
C ASN A 826 -1.59 7.67 0.20
N PRO A 827 -1.07 8.62 1.00
CA PRO A 827 -0.15 9.65 0.50
C PRO A 827 1.13 9.06 -0.15
N PRO A 828 1.82 9.79 -1.04
CA PRO A 828 3.04 9.31 -1.70
C PRO A 828 4.24 9.11 -0.75
N TYR A 829 5.07 8.09 -1.02
CA TYR A 829 6.24 7.74 -0.18
C TYR A 829 7.55 8.21 -0.84
N ILE A 830 7.74 9.54 -0.85
CA ILE A 830 8.87 10.19 -1.52
C ILE A 830 9.71 10.97 -0.50
N GLN A 831 11.00 10.66 -0.44
CA GLN A 831 11.97 11.43 0.35
C GLN A 831 12.14 12.84 -0.23
N LEU A 832 12.05 13.87 0.62
CA LEU A 832 12.12 15.26 0.19
C LEU A 832 13.49 15.65 -0.41
N GLN A 833 14.54 14.85 -0.16
CA GLN A 833 15.87 15.04 -0.76
C GLN A 833 15.96 14.58 -2.23
N LYS A 834 14.96 13.83 -2.72
CA LYS A 834 14.95 13.34 -4.11
C LYS A 834 14.84 14.53 -5.08
N ALA A 835 15.53 14.43 -6.21
CA ALA A 835 15.37 15.39 -7.30
C ALA A 835 13.92 15.41 -7.77
N TYR A 836 13.36 16.61 -7.88
CA TYR A 836 12.05 16.88 -8.49
C TYR A 836 12.23 17.13 -9.98
N ASN A 837 13.26 17.90 -10.35
CA ASN A 837 13.72 18.13 -11.71
C ASN A 837 15.25 18.37 -11.70
N ASP A 838 15.84 18.71 -12.86
CA ASP A 838 17.28 18.94 -13.01
C ASP A 838 17.86 20.05 -12.13
N THR A 839 16.99 20.93 -11.60
CA THR A 839 17.38 22.13 -10.85
C THR A 839 16.95 22.13 -9.38
N MET A 840 15.92 21.36 -9.02
CA MET A 840 15.28 21.42 -7.70
C MET A 840 15.05 20.03 -7.09
N LYS A 841 15.10 19.96 -5.76
CA LYS A 841 14.61 18.82 -4.97
C LYS A 841 13.18 19.10 -4.49
N TYR A 842 12.44 18.05 -4.12
CA TYR A 842 11.11 18.22 -3.50
C TYR A 842 11.15 19.11 -2.25
N ALA A 843 12.22 19.03 -1.46
CA ALA A 843 12.41 19.92 -0.32
C ALA A 843 12.46 21.40 -0.70
N ASP A 844 12.97 21.75 -1.88
CA ASP A 844 13.06 23.14 -2.34
C ASP A 844 11.69 23.66 -2.79
N LEU A 845 10.85 22.77 -3.35
CA LEU A 845 9.47 23.05 -3.75
C LEU A 845 8.58 23.39 -2.54
N TYR A 846 8.62 22.58 -1.48
CA TYR A 846 7.70 22.73 -0.33
C TYR A 846 8.22 23.60 0.82
N LYS A 847 9.49 24.03 0.79
CA LYS A 847 10.11 24.80 1.88
C LYS A 847 9.36 26.10 2.21
N THR A 848 8.79 26.76 1.20
CA THR A 848 8.08 28.05 1.35
C THR A 848 6.63 27.91 1.76
N MET A 849 6.10 26.68 1.85
CA MET A 849 4.71 26.41 2.25
C MET A 849 4.49 26.45 3.77
N ASN A 850 5.56 26.65 4.56
CA ASN A 850 5.51 26.83 6.03
C ASN A 850 4.87 25.68 6.83
N TYR A 851 4.92 24.45 6.33
CA TYR A 851 4.49 23.28 7.09
C TYR A 851 5.32 23.07 8.36
N GLU A 852 4.65 22.87 9.50
CA GLU A 852 5.31 22.56 10.78
C GLU A 852 6.01 21.20 10.76
N THR A 853 5.45 20.25 10.00
CA THR A 853 5.97 18.90 9.81
C THR A 853 7.13 18.83 8.81
N PHE A 854 7.45 19.93 8.11
CA PHE A 854 8.52 19.96 7.12
C PHE A 854 9.89 19.68 7.74
N ASP A 855 10.53 18.60 7.31
CA ASP A 855 11.93 18.31 7.55
C ASP A 855 12.59 18.00 6.21
N ARG A 856 13.69 18.69 5.86
CA ARG A 856 14.39 18.47 4.58
C ARG A 856 14.82 17.01 4.40
N THR A 857 14.97 16.27 5.51
CA THR A 857 15.32 14.85 5.51
C THR A 857 14.16 13.87 5.60
N GLY A 858 12.93 14.39 5.72
CA GLY A 858 11.72 13.60 5.86
C GLY A 858 11.11 13.14 4.54
N ASP A 859 9.98 12.44 4.67
CA ASP A 859 9.15 11.99 3.57
C ASP A 859 7.95 12.94 3.35
N ILE A 860 7.52 13.05 2.10
CA ILE A 860 6.41 13.92 1.69
C ILE A 860 5.08 13.62 2.41
N TYR A 861 4.82 12.35 2.78
CA TYR A 861 3.60 12.00 3.52
C TYR A 861 3.48 12.73 4.87
N CYS A 862 4.58 13.23 5.44
CA CYS A 862 4.54 14.05 6.65
C CYS A 862 3.75 15.35 6.42
N LEU A 863 3.95 15.97 5.25
CA LEU A 863 3.24 17.18 4.84
C LEU A 863 1.75 16.89 4.58
N PHE A 864 1.44 15.70 4.03
CA PHE A 864 0.06 15.26 3.86
C PHE A 864 -0.68 15.09 5.18
N TYR A 865 -0.07 14.55 6.23
CA TYR A 865 -0.72 14.50 7.55
C TYR A 865 -1.11 15.88 8.05
N GLU A 866 -0.25 16.88 7.85
CA GLU A 866 -0.54 18.25 8.23
C GLU A 866 -1.66 18.85 7.37
N ARG A 867 -1.55 18.73 6.05
CA ARG A 867 -2.58 19.19 5.10
C ARG A 867 -3.93 18.53 5.37
N GLY A 868 -3.95 17.22 5.62
CA GLY A 868 -5.15 16.43 5.93
C GLY A 868 -5.89 16.95 7.17
N ILE A 869 -5.18 17.27 8.24
CA ILE A 869 -5.79 17.92 9.41
C ILE A 869 -6.22 19.36 9.12
N GLN A 870 -5.46 20.11 8.32
CA GLN A 870 -5.84 21.47 7.95
C GLN A 870 -7.17 21.50 7.18
N ILE A 871 -7.39 20.55 6.26
CA ILE A 871 -8.61 20.46 5.44
C ILE A 871 -9.78 19.74 6.14
N ALA A 872 -9.51 18.97 7.20
CA ALA A 872 -10.57 18.37 8.02
C ALA A 872 -11.32 19.46 8.83
N LYS A 873 -12.62 19.26 9.05
CA LYS A 873 -13.41 20.08 9.98
C LYS A 873 -12.99 19.84 11.43
N ASP A 874 -13.41 20.71 12.34
CA ASP A 874 -13.27 20.45 13.78
C ASP A 874 -13.99 19.14 14.16
N ASN A 875 -13.33 18.31 14.97
CA ASN A 875 -13.69 16.92 15.28
C ASN A 875 -13.73 15.95 14.08
N GLY A 876 -13.34 16.38 12.88
CA GLY A 876 -13.20 15.53 11.71
C GLY A 876 -12.09 14.48 11.87
N ILE A 877 -12.21 13.38 11.14
CA ILE A 877 -11.31 12.22 11.24
C ILE A 877 -10.33 12.19 10.06
N LEU A 878 -9.04 12.09 10.36
CA LEU A 878 -7.99 11.83 9.37
C LEU A 878 -7.50 10.38 9.52
N CYS A 879 -7.41 9.63 8.43
CA CYS A 879 -6.89 8.26 8.44
C CYS A 879 -6.01 7.99 7.22
N TYR A 880 -4.70 7.79 7.45
CA TYR A 880 -3.76 7.48 6.37
C TYR A 880 -3.00 6.18 6.60
N ILE A 881 -2.73 5.49 5.50
CA ILE A 881 -1.67 4.49 5.43
C ILE A 881 -0.38 5.17 4.97
N SER A 882 0.73 4.92 5.67
CA SER A 882 2.03 5.53 5.40
C SER A 882 3.17 4.58 5.84
N SER A 883 4.43 4.97 5.65
CA SER A 883 5.54 4.21 6.25
C SER A 883 5.55 4.34 7.77
N ASN A 884 5.83 3.26 8.50
CA ASN A 884 5.95 3.30 9.98
C ASN A 884 7.26 3.98 10.47
N LYS A 885 8.14 4.39 9.57
CA LYS A 885 9.47 4.97 9.90
C LYS A 885 9.39 6.21 10.76
N TRP A 886 8.41 7.09 10.53
CA TRP A 886 8.24 8.32 11.30
C TRP A 886 8.05 8.05 12.80
N MET A 887 7.61 6.85 13.20
CA MET A 887 7.46 6.49 14.61
C MET A 887 8.79 6.53 15.36
N ARG A 888 9.91 6.21 14.70
CA ARG A 888 11.22 6.02 15.33
C ARG A 888 12.33 6.90 14.74
N ALA A 889 12.22 7.29 13.48
CA ALA A 889 13.24 8.07 12.78
C ALA A 889 13.34 9.52 13.31
N GLY A 890 14.53 10.12 13.17
CA GLY A 890 14.81 11.50 13.59
C GLY A 890 13.92 12.54 12.88
N TYR A 891 13.78 12.43 11.55
CA TYR A 891 12.92 13.32 10.76
C TYR A 891 11.46 13.30 11.22
N GLY A 892 11.01 12.21 11.84
CA GLY A 892 9.64 12.06 12.34
C GLY A 892 9.35 12.86 13.62
N GLU A 893 10.33 13.49 14.27
CA GLU A 893 10.10 14.28 15.51
C GLU A 893 9.05 15.37 15.32
N LYS A 894 9.13 16.11 14.19
CA LYS A 894 8.16 17.17 13.88
C LYS A 894 6.75 16.62 13.67
N LEU A 895 6.63 15.49 12.97
CA LEU A 895 5.34 14.81 12.76
C LEU A 895 4.74 14.28 14.07
N ARG A 896 5.55 13.63 14.92
CA ARG A 896 5.10 13.18 16.25
C ARG A 896 4.64 14.35 17.11
N ASN A 897 5.39 15.45 17.12
CA ASN A 897 5.01 16.65 17.84
C ASN A 897 3.71 17.28 17.30
N PHE A 898 3.50 17.23 15.99
CA PHE A 898 2.25 17.64 15.36
C PHE A 898 1.07 16.78 15.82
N PHE A 899 1.21 15.45 15.89
CA PHE A 899 0.15 14.55 16.38
C PHE A 899 -0.27 14.84 17.83
N LEU A 900 0.65 15.31 18.68
CA LEU A 900 0.33 15.68 20.07
C LEU A 900 -0.64 16.88 20.17
N LYS A 901 -0.78 17.69 19.12
CA LYS A 901 -1.72 18.82 19.11
C LYS A 901 -3.18 18.38 18.94
N TYR A 902 -3.41 17.13 18.57
CA TYR A 902 -4.70 16.57 18.22
C TYR A 902 -5.01 15.33 19.07
N ASN A 903 -6.03 14.56 18.69
CA ASN A 903 -6.43 13.34 19.38
C ASN A 903 -6.09 12.10 18.53
N PRO A 904 -4.98 11.39 18.80
CA PRO A 904 -4.68 10.12 18.14
C PRO A 904 -5.61 9.01 18.61
N LEU A 905 -6.30 8.37 17.68
CA LEU A 905 -7.32 7.37 17.96
C LEU A 905 -6.80 5.94 17.80
N LEU A 906 -6.15 5.65 16.66
CA LEU A 906 -5.72 4.31 16.28
C LEU A 906 -4.36 4.34 15.57
N LEU A 907 -3.47 3.42 15.95
CA LEU A 907 -2.20 3.17 15.27
C LEU A 907 -2.01 1.67 15.00
N LEU A 908 -2.02 1.28 13.74
CA LEU A 908 -1.75 -0.10 13.32
C LEU A 908 -0.38 -0.17 12.68
N ASP A 909 0.58 -0.85 13.31
CA ASP A 909 1.88 -1.15 12.68
C ASP A 909 1.73 -2.44 11.87
N LEU A 910 1.58 -2.30 10.55
CA LEU A 910 1.34 -3.42 9.63
C LEU A 910 2.62 -4.18 9.27
N GLY A 911 3.79 -3.57 9.49
CA GLY A 911 5.07 -4.16 9.13
C GLY A 911 5.29 -4.27 7.60
N PRO A 912 6.22 -5.14 7.16
CA PRO A 912 6.54 -5.36 5.75
C PRO A 912 5.52 -6.24 5.04
N GLY A 913 5.48 -6.16 3.70
CA GLY A 913 4.79 -7.14 2.86
C GLY A 913 3.29 -6.91 2.70
N ILE A 914 2.80 -5.73 3.05
CA ILE A 914 1.44 -5.27 2.70
C ILE A 914 1.34 -4.99 1.20
N PHE A 915 2.37 -4.36 0.62
CA PHE A 915 2.49 -4.13 -0.81
C PHE A 915 3.39 -5.20 -1.45
N GLU A 916 2.88 -5.98 -2.39
CA GLU A 916 3.63 -7.09 -3.02
C GLU A 916 4.94 -6.65 -3.68
N SER A 917 4.95 -5.45 -4.28
CA SER A 917 6.08 -4.91 -5.04
C SER A 917 6.95 -3.93 -4.25
N ALA A 918 6.58 -3.57 -3.01
CA ALA A 918 7.32 -2.62 -2.19
C ALA A 918 7.83 -3.28 -0.90
N THR A 919 9.11 -3.10 -0.62
CA THR A 919 9.71 -3.63 0.62
C THR A 919 9.66 -2.65 1.80
N VAL A 920 8.62 -1.83 1.85
CA VAL A 920 8.46 -0.76 2.85
C VAL A 920 7.59 -1.26 4.01
N ASP A 921 8.02 -0.99 5.23
CA ASP A 921 7.21 -1.22 6.44
C ASP A 921 6.15 -0.11 6.55
N THR A 922 4.90 -0.51 6.79
CA THR A 922 3.73 0.38 6.71
C THR A 922 2.97 0.45 8.03
N CYS A 923 2.23 1.53 8.23
CA CYS A 923 1.29 1.70 9.33
C CYS A 923 0.04 2.47 8.90
N ILE A 924 -1.06 2.25 9.61
CA ILE A 924 -2.26 3.08 9.54
C ILE A 924 -2.29 3.98 10.79
N MET A 925 -2.42 5.30 10.59
CA MET A 925 -2.60 6.28 11.67
C MET A 925 -3.94 6.98 11.49
N MET A 926 -4.76 6.94 12.55
CA MET A 926 -6.02 7.66 12.64
C MET A 926 -5.95 8.76 13.71
N LEU A 927 -6.32 9.97 13.33
CA LEU A 927 -6.33 11.17 14.16
C LEU A 927 -7.68 11.84 14.08
N GLN A 928 -8.09 12.50 15.16
CA GLN A 928 -9.24 13.40 15.17
C GLN A 928 -8.77 14.82 15.41
N LYS A 929 -9.28 15.79 14.63
CA LYS A 929 -8.99 17.23 14.78
C LYS A 929 -9.71 17.81 16.00
N ASN A 930 -9.24 17.42 17.17
CA ASN A 930 -9.75 17.93 18.45
C ASN A 930 -8.59 18.55 19.24
N GLN A 931 -8.45 19.87 19.13
CA GLN A 931 -7.40 20.63 19.81
C GLN A 931 -7.67 20.84 21.31
N LYS A 932 -8.84 20.41 21.84
CA LYS A 932 -9.34 20.84 23.17
C LYS A 932 -8.90 20.00 24.37
N SER A 933 -8.06 18.96 24.21
CA SER A 933 -7.64 18.16 25.37
C SER A 933 -6.55 18.85 26.21
N LYS A 934 -6.95 19.86 27.00
CA LYS A 934 -6.11 20.53 28.01
C LYS A 934 -5.54 19.56 29.05
N SER A 935 -6.06 18.34 29.17
CA SER A 935 -5.60 17.31 30.10
C SER A 935 -4.40 16.48 29.59
N LYS A 936 -4.01 16.57 28.30
CA LYS A 936 -2.93 15.77 27.69
C LYS A 936 -3.01 14.25 27.95
N GLN A 937 -4.16 13.74 28.36
CA GLN A 937 -4.34 12.32 28.65
C GLN A 937 -4.81 11.64 27.36
N TYR A 938 -3.86 11.07 26.62
CA TYR A 938 -4.15 10.33 25.39
C TYR A 938 -4.66 8.93 25.73
N SER A 939 -5.44 8.37 24.83
CA SER A 939 -5.89 6.97 24.88
C SER A 939 -5.76 6.35 23.48
N LEU A 940 -4.55 6.44 22.91
CA LEU A 940 -4.28 5.90 21.57
C LEU A 940 -4.30 4.37 21.63
N LYS A 941 -5.22 3.76 20.89
CA LYS A 941 -5.22 2.30 20.69
C LYS A 941 -4.14 1.96 19.66
N ALA A 942 -3.19 1.10 20.01
CA ALA A 942 -2.11 0.71 19.12
C ALA A 942 -1.94 -0.81 19.05
N VAL A 943 -1.61 -1.35 17.87
CA VAL A 943 -1.32 -2.78 17.70
C VAL A 943 -0.31 -3.00 16.59
N THR A 944 0.57 -3.98 16.78
CA THR A 944 1.41 -4.52 15.70
C THR A 944 0.69 -5.71 15.09
N ILE A 945 0.37 -5.59 13.80
CA ILE A 945 -0.34 -6.62 13.05
C ILE A 945 0.68 -7.66 12.59
N THR A 946 0.42 -8.92 12.90
CA THR A 946 1.25 -10.05 12.47
C THR A 946 0.52 -10.81 11.38
N LYS A 947 1.07 -10.81 10.17
CA LYS A 947 0.62 -11.70 9.09
C LYS A 947 1.28 -13.07 9.27
N GLU A 948 0.50 -14.05 9.71
CA GLU A 948 0.95 -15.44 9.70
C GLU A 948 0.96 -15.97 8.26
N ARG A 949 1.97 -16.79 7.92
CA ARG A 949 2.05 -17.36 6.56
C ARG A 949 0.82 -18.22 6.30
N ASN A 950 0.16 -18.00 5.17
CA ASN A 950 -0.97 -18.82 4.68
C ASN A 950 -2.23 -18.75 5.57
N LEU A 951 -2.45 -17.61 6.24
CA LEU A 951 -3.72 -17.26 6.88
C LEU A 951 -4.24 -15.93 6.33
N PRO A 952 -5.56 -15.79 6.09
CA PRO A 952 -6.17 -14.50 5.83
C PRO A 952 -5.87 -13.56 6.99
N LEU A 953 -5.52 -12.31 6.69
CA LEU A 953 -5.24 -11.32 7.72
C LEU A 953 -6.56 -10.77 8.26
N ASP A 954 -6.94 -11.16 9.48
CA ASP A 954 -8.03 -10.51 10.20
C ASP A 954 -7.47 -9.37 11.07
N ILE A 955 -7.71 -8.13 10.63
CA ILE A 955 -7.26 -6.93 11.35
C ILE A 955 -8.13 -6.69 12.60
N ASP A 956 -9.43 -6.97 12.52
CA ASP A 956 -10.37 -6.73 13.63
C ASP A 956 -10.09 -7.61 14.83
N GLU A 957 -9.88 -8.90 14.59
CA GLU A 957 -9.55 -9.86 15.64
C GLU A 957 -8.26 -9.47 16.34
N GLN A 958 -7.23 -9.07 15.59
CA GLN A 958 -5.96 -8.65 16.18
C GLN A 958 -6.08 -7.32 16.93
N VAL A 959 -6.86 -6.37 16.43
CA VAL A 959 -7.14 -5.12 17.13
C VAL A 959 -7.94 -5.38 18.41
N LYS A 960 -8.85 -6.35 18.44
CA LYS A 960 -9.62 -6.74 19.63
C LYS A 960 -8.76 -7.51 20.65
N GLY A 961 -7.94 -8.46 20.19
CA GLY A 961 -7.19 -9.38 21.05
C GLY A 961 -5.78 -8.93 21.46
N LYS A 962 -5.11 -8.08 20.66
CA LYS A 962 -3.68 -7.73 20.84
C LYS A 962 -3.40 -6.24 21.04
N SER A 963 -4.42 -5.38 20.98
CA SER A 963 -4.19 -3.94 21.11
C SER A 963 -3.74 -3.53 22.52
N VAL A 964 -2.92 -2.49 22.56
CA VAL A 964 -2.46 -1.82 23.78
C VAL A 964 -2.91 -0.37 23.77
N THR A 965 -3.08 0.23 24.94
CA THR A 965 -3.38 1.67 25.06
C THR A 965 -2.10 2.44 25.35
N LEU A 966 -1.76 3.40 24.49
CA LEU A 966 -0.65 4.33 24.67
C LEU A 966 -1.18 5.64 25.25
N SER A 967 -0.84 5.92 26.51
CA SER A 967 -1.31 7.12 27.23
C SER A 967 -0.28 8.24 27.35
N LYS A 968 1.01 7.90 27.25
CA LYS A 968 2.14 8.85 27.35
C LYS A 968 2.81 9.07 25.99
N LEU A 969 2.14 9.83 25.13
CA LEU A 969 2.69 10.22 23.84
C LEU A 969 3.63 11.41 23.99
N THR A 970 4.78 11.36 23.32
CA THR A 970 5.80 12.44 23.34
C THR A 970 6.33 12.69 21.93
N LYS A 971 7.19 13.70 21.76
CA LYS A 971 7.88 13.95 20.49
C LYS A 971 9.00 12.93 20.21
N ASP A 972 9.39 12.14 21.22
CA ASP A 972 10.37 11.06 21.08
C ASP A 972 9.76 9.84 20.38
N ALA A 973 10.57 8.80 20.15
CA ALA A 973 10.15 7.63 19.39
C ALA A 973 8.95 6.92 20.03
N TRP A 974 7.96 6.55 19.21
CA TRP A 974 6.77 5.81 19.64
C TRP A 974 7.03 4.31 19.55
N PHE A 975 6.67 3.60 20.63
CA PHE A 975 6.84 2.16 20.75
C PHE A 975 5.50 1.52 21.11
N ILE A 976 5.10 0.51 20.33
CA ILE A 976 3.92 -0.30 20.61
C ILE A 976 4.38 -1.48 21.46
N GLY A 977 4.01 -1.47 22.73
CA GLY A 977 4.28 -2.59 23.64
C GLY A 977 3.33 -2.56 24.82
N SER A 978 3.29 -3.67 25.56
CA SER A 978 2.47 -3.83 26.75
C SER A 978 2.82 -2.79 27.82
N GLU A 979 1.90 -2.57 28.77
CA GLU A 979 2.15 -1.69 29.91
C GLU A 979 3.42 -2.09 30.69
N ALA A 980 3.69 -3.41 30.78
CA ALA A 980 4.89 -3.93 31.42
C ALA A 980 6.17 -3.53 30.67
N GLU A 981 6.17 -3.62 29.33
CA GLU A 981 7.31 -3.23 28.50
C GLU A 981 7.54 -1.72 28.53
N GLN A 982 6.47 -0.93 28.50
CA GLN A 982 6.55 0.53 28.64
C GLN A 982 7.15 0.94 29.99
N LYS A 983 6.65 0.36 31.10
CA LYS A 983 7.21 0.59 32.45
C LYS A 983 8.68 0.17 32.53
N LEU A 984 9.05 -0.93 31.88
CA LEU A 984 10.44 -1.39 31.83
C LEU A 984 11.33 -0.41 31.07
N LYS A 985 10.89 0.07 29.90
CA LYS A 985 11.61 1.10 29.13
C LYS A 985 11.81 2.37 29.95
N GLU A 986 10.76 2.89 30.58
CA GLU A 986 10.83 4.07 31.45
C GLU A 986 11.80 3.87 32.62
N LYS A 987 11.77 2.69 33.25
CA LYS A 987 12.70 2.35 34.34
C LYS A 987 14.16 2.37 33.87
N ILE A 988 14.44 1.79 32.70
CA ILE A 988 15.79 1.77 32.13
C ILE A 988 16.25 3.20 31.82
N GLU A 989 15.38 4.02 31.24
CA GLU A 989 15.68 5.42 30.89
C GLU A 989 15.88 6.32 32.11
N ASN A 990 15.07 6.15 33.15
CA ASN A 990 15.17 6.94 34.39
C ASN A 990 16.43 6.62 35.21
N LEU A 991 16.89 5.36 35.19
CA LEU A 991 18.08 4.93 35.94
C LEU A 991 19.39 5.13 35.17
N GLY A 992 19.32 5.17 33.84
CA GLY A 992 20.49 5.30 32.99
C GLY A 992 20.80 6.75 32.62
N LYS A 993 22.09 7.04 32.45
CA LYS A 993 22.58 8.29 31.87
C LYS A 993 22.80 8.08 30.37
N PRO A 994 22.21 8.91 29.48
CA PRO A 994 22.40 8.80 28.03
C PRO A 994 23.88 8.83 27.64
N LEU A 995 24.31 7.94 26.74
CA LEU A 995 25.71 7.78 26.34
C LEU A 995 26.37 9.09 25.87
N LYS A 996 25.62 9.95 25.17
CA LYS A 996 26.10 11.27 24.70
C LYS A 996 26.53 12.21 25.84
N ASP A 997 26.02 11.98 27.06
CA ASP A 997 26.33 12.78 28.24
C ASP A 997 27.51 12.20 29.03
N TRP A 998 28.06 11.05 28.62
CA TRP A 998 29.30 10.49 29.16
C TRP A 998 30.52 11.19 28.55
N ASP A 999 31.67 11.10 29.25
CA ASP A 999 32.97 11.56 28.77
C ASP A 999 33.53 10.60 27.70
N VAL A 1000 32.81 10.50 26.58
CA VAL A 1000 33.11 9.68 25.41
C VAL A 1000 32.94 10.48 24.13
N LYS A 1001 33.68 10.10 23.10
CA LYS A 1001 33.56 10.69 21.77
C LYS A 1001 33.17 9.62 20.77
N ILE A 1002 32.18 9.92 19.94
CA ILE A 1002 31.65 9.00 18.93
C ILE A 1002 31.94 9.54 17.53
N TYR A 1003 32.55 8.70 16.69
CA TYR A 1003 32.99 9.05 15.34
C TYR A 1003 32.65 7.95 14.33
N ARG A 1004 32.53 8.31 13.04
CA ARG A 1004 32.41 7.36 11.93
C ARG A 1004 33.79 7.01 11.37
N GLY A 1005 33.92 5.89 10.68
CA GLY A 1005 35.13 5.51 9.96
C GLY A 1005 35.46 6.41 8.76
N VAL A 1006 36.50 6.04 8.03
CA VAL A 1006 37.04 6.80 6.90
C VAL A 1006 36.11 6.73 5.69
N LEU A 1007 35.83 7.88 5.08
CA LEU A 1007 35.13 7.96 3.79
C LEU A 1007 36.18 8.13 2.69
N THR A 1008 36.43 7.04 1.96
CA THR A 1008 37.41 7.02 0.86
C THR A 1008 36.90 7.76 -0.38
N GLY A 1009 35.59 7.68 -0.66
CA GLY A 1009 34.98 8.20 -1.88
C GLY A 1009 35.32 7.42 -3.17
N LEU A 1010 36.26 6.47 -3.10
CA LEU A 1010 36.59 5.49 -4.14
C LEU A 1010 37.44 4.38 -3.50
N ASN A 1011 36.83 3.26 -3.11
CA ASN A 1011 37.55 2.21 -2.36
C ASN A 1011 38.72 1.62 -3.14
N GLU A 1012 38.60 1.45 -4.47
CA GLU A 1012 39.62 0.85 -5.34
C GLU A 1012 40.95 1.61 -5.33
N ALA A 1013 40.93 2.93 -5.13
CA ALA A 1013 42.15 3.74 -5.09
C ALA A 1013 42.87 3.66 -3.74
N PHE A 1014 42.12 3.59 -2.63
CA PHE A 1014 42.66 3.76 -1.29
C PHE A 1014 42.75 2.47 -0.47
N ILE A 1015 41.96 1.44 -0.77
CA ILE A 1015 41.96 0.16 -0.06
C ILE A 1015 42.72 -0.86 -0.91
N ILE A 1016 43.86 -1.31 -0.40
CA ILE A 1016 44.81 -2.18 -1.11
C ILE A 1016 45.05 -3.48 -0.33
N ASP A 1017 45.50 -4.52 -1.03
CA ASP A 1017 45.94 -5.78 -0.42
C ASP A 1017 47.46 -5.78 -0.14
N ASP A 1018 47.96 -6.88 0.45
CA ASP A 1018 49.39 -7.05 0.74
C ASP A 1018 50.27 -6.97 -0.52
N ILE A 1019 49.77 -7.47 -1.66
CA ILE A 1019 50.51 -7.48 -2.94
C ILE A 1019 50.72 -6.04 -3.42
N LYS A 1020 49.63 -5.27 -3.50
CA LYS A 1020 49.69 -3.88 -3.95
C LYS A 1020 50.42 -2.99 -2.95
N ARG A 1021 50.31 -3.26 -1.64
CA ARG A 1021 51.13 -2.60 -0.61
C ARG A 1021 52.62 -2.81 -0.87
N GLN A 1022 53.03 -4.04 -1.11
CA GLN A 1022 54.43 -4.36 -1.36
C GLN A 1022 54.92 -3.69 -2.67
N GLU A 1023 54.11 -3.73 -3.72
CA GLU A 1023 54.40 -3.03 -4.99
C GLU A 1023 54.64 -1.53 -4.80
N ILE A 1024 53.81 -0.84 -4.01
CA ILE A 1024 53.99 0.60 -3.71
C ILE A 1024 55.29 0.83 -2.91
N LEU A 1025 55.58 -0.02 -1.93
CA LEU A 1025 56.78 0.12 -1.10
C LEU A 1025 58.06 -0.17 -1.88
N ASP A 1026 58.02 -1.11 -2.83
CA ASP A 1026 59.18 -1.47 -3.67
C ASP A 1026 59.46 -0.43 -4.76
N ASN A 1027 58.46 0.37 -5.12
CA ASN A 1027 58.58 1.51 -6.04
C ASN A 1027 58.97 2.83 -5.34
N CYS A 1028 59.22 2.83 -4.02
CA CYS A 1028 59.74 4.01 -3.32
C CYS A 1028 61.17 4.35 -3.80
N LYS A 1029 61.49 5.64 -3.94
CA LYS A 1029 62.77 6.10 -4.50
C LYS A 1029 63.98 5.80 -3.60
N ASP A 1030 63.76 5.82 -2.30
CA ASP A 1030 64.75 5.66 -1.24
C ASP A 1030 64.10 5.10 0.04
N GLU A 1031 64.94 4.67 0.98
CA GLU A 1031 64.49 4.10 2.26
C GLU A 1031 63.72 5.13 3.10
N ASP A 1032 64.08 6.42 2.99
CA ASP A 1032 63.39 7.50 3.70
C ASP A 1032 61.94 7.68 3.22
N GLU A 1033 61.70 7.61 1.91
CA GLU A 1033 60.34 7.53 1.35
C GLU A 1033 59.65 6.25 1.79
N ARG A 1034 60.33 5.10 1.75
CA ARG A 1034 59.75 3.82 2.14
C ARG A 1034 59.21 3.87 3.57
N ILE A 1035 59.99 4.38 4.52
CA ILE A 1035 59.59 4.55 5.93
C ILE A 1035 58.38 5.48 6.06
N ARG A 1036 58.39 6.65 5.38
CA ARG A 1036 57.26 7.59 5.42
C ARG A 1036 55.99 7.03 4.76
N THR A 1037 56.14 6.32 3.65
CA THR A 1037 55.05 5.68 2.91
C THR A 1037 54.43 4.55 3.73
N GLU A 1038 55.26 3.71 4.35
CA GLU A 1038 54.78 2.66 5.26
C GLU A 1038 53.98 3.25 6.42
N ALA A 1039 54.39 4.39 6.97
CA ALA A 1039 53.71 5.05 8.07
C ALA A 1039 52.28 5.54 7.74
N ILE A 1040 51.96 5.82 6.47
CA ILE A 1040 50.62 6.26 6.03
C ILE A 1040 49.75 5.12 5.49
N ILE A 1041 50.31 3.92 5.28
CA ILE A 1041 49.57 2.72 4.89
C ILE A 1041 49.16 1.98 6.16
N LYS A 1042 47.89 2.12 6.56
CA LYS A 1042 47.36 1.60 7.83
C LYS A 1042 46.52 0.35 7.61
N PRO A 1043 46.52 -0.64 8.51
CA PRO A 1043 45.62 -1.79 8.40
C PRO A 1043 44.17 -1.34 8.49
N ILE A 1044 43.29 -1.87 7.62
CA ILE A 1044 41.86 -1.52 7.59
C ILE A 1044 40.97 -2.75 7.82
N LEU A 1045 39.94 -2.60 8.65
CA LEU A 1045 38.88 -3.59 8.87
C LEU A 1045 37.59 -3.14 8.18
N ARG A 1046 36.85 -4.08 7.59
CA ARG A 1046 35.52 -3.85 7.00
C ARG A 1046 34.43 -4.30 7.96
N GLY A 1047 33.18 -3.95 7.68
CA GLY A 1047 32.05 -4.31 8.55
C GLY A 1047 31.96 -5.80 8.89
N ARG A 1048 32.19 -6.68 7.90
CA ARG A 1048 32.17 -8.14 8.10
C ARG A 1048 33.31 -8.68 8.97
N ASP A 1049 34.37 -7.90 9.14
CA ASP A 1049 35.57 -8.24 9.88
C ASP A 1049 35.38 -7.96 11.40
N ILE A 1050 34.31 -7.27 11.80
CA ILE A 1050 33.95 -6.98 13.19
C ILE A 1050 33.06 -8.09 13.76
N LYS A 1051 33.50 -8.71 14.87
CA LYS A 1051 32.80 -9.81 15.54
C LYS A 1051 32.56 -9.48 17.01
N ARG A 1052 31.77 -10.31 17.69
CA ARG A 1052 31.46 -10.12 19.12
C ARG A 1052 32.72 -10.40 19.95
N TYR A 1053 33.31 -9.34 20.53
CA TYR A 1053 34.56 -9.37 21.31
C TYR A 1053 35.83 -9.74 20.55
N TYR A 1054 35.84 -9.74 19.22
CA TYR A 1054 37.08 -9.89 18.45
C TYR A 1054 36.93 -9.33 17.02
N TYR A 1055 38.01 -9.29 16.26
CA TYR A 1055 38.01 -8.91 14.84
C TYR A 1055 38.90 -9.85 14.01
N GLU A 1056 38.64 -9.91 12.71
CA GLU A 1056 39.37 -10.75 11.74
C GLU A 1056 39.97 -9.87 10.66
N TRP A 1057 41.26 -9.56 10.74
CA TRP A 1057 41.91 -8.72 9.72
C TRP A 1057 42.17 -9.51 8.44
N ALA A 1058 41.75 -8.97 7.31
CA ALA A 1058 41.73 -9.66 6.02
C ALA A 1058 42.96 -9.40 5.13
N GLY A 1059 44.08 -8.90 5.68
CA GLY A 1059 45.25 -8.51 4.89
C GLY A 1059 45.02 -7.26 4.03
N LEU A 1060 44.10 -6.38 4.46
CA LEU A 1060 43.77 -5.15 3.75
C LEU A 1060 44.33 -3.93 4.44
N TRP A 1061 44.72 -2.95 3.63
CA TRP A 1061 45.32 -1.70 4.06
C TRP A 1061 44.58 -0.51 3.45
N VAL A 1062 44.68 0.64 4.11
CA VAL A 1062 44.22 1.92 3.61
C VAL A 1062 45.40 2.88 3.47
N ILE A 1063 45.49 3.53 2.31
CA ILE A 1063 46.41 4.66 2.09
C ILE A 1063 45.76 5.89 2.73
N PHE A 1064 46.25 6.32 3.88
CA PHE A 1064 45.65 7.43 4.62
C PHE A 1064 46.19 8.79 4.15
N ILE A 1065 45.38 9.51 3.36
CA ILE A 1065 45.72 10.84 2.83
C ILE A 1065 44.72 11.88 3.36
N PRO A 1066 45.05 12.67 4.40
CA PRO A 1066 44.22 13.77 4.89
C PRO A 1066 44.22 14.96 3.93
N TRP A 1067 43.42 15.97 4.24
CA TRP A 1067 43.40 17.24 3.49
C TRP A 1067 44.75 17.96 3.57
N HIS A 1068 45.16 18.57 2.47
CA HIS A 1068 46.42 19.31 2.34
C HIS A 1068 47.67 18.44 2.55
N PHE A 1069 47.57 17.11 2.46
CA PHE A 1069 48.71 16.22 2.62
C PHE A 1069 49.84 16.53 1.62
N PRO A 1070 51.13 16.55 2.04
CA PRO A 1070 51.65 16.23 3.38
C PRO A 1070 51.63 17.41 4.38
N LEU A 1071 51.17 18.59 3.98
CA LEU A 1071 51.11 19.83 4.77
C LEU A 1071 49.83 19.99 5.62
N HIS A 1072 49.19 18.89 6.01
CA HIS A 1072 47.90 18.84 6.72
C HIS A 1072 47.85 19.52 8.10
N ASN A 1073 49.01 19.92 8.64
CA ASN A 1073 49.11 20.68 9.90
C ASN A 1073 49.22 22.20 9.68
N ASP A 1074 49.31 22.66 8.44
CA ASP A 1074 49.37 24.09 8.10
C ASP A 1074 47.95 24.68 8.03
N ALA A 1075 47.52 25.30 9.11
CA ALA A 1075 46.19 25.91 9.24
C ALA A 1075 45.96 27.13 8.32
N SER A 1076 47.01 27.62 7.63
CA SER A 1076 46.87 28.72 6.67
C SER A 1076 46.37 28.27 5.28
N ILE A 1077 46.42 26.97 4.99
CA ILE A 1077 45.97 26.42 3.71
C ILE A 1077 44.44 26.27 3.72
N GLN A 1078 43.78 26.82 2.71
CA GLN A 1078 42.34 26.69 2.50
C GLN A 1078 42.05 26.21 1.07
N GLY A 1079 41.10 25.29 0.93
CA GLY A 1079 40.76 24.69 -0.37
C GLY A 1079 41.88 23.83 -0.97
N ALA A 1080 41.77 23.48 -2.24
CA ALA A 1080 42.80 22.71 -2.92
C ALA A 1080 44.11 23.51 -3.06
N SER A 1081 45.23 22.92 -2.62
CA SER A 1081 46.53 23.58 -2.60
C SER A 1081 47.52 22.95 -3.59
N GLU A 1082 47.92 23.74 -4.59
CA GLU A 1082 48.99 23.36 -5.52
C GLU A 1082 50.32 23.16 -4.79
N LYS A 1083 50.57 23.94 -3.73
CA LYS A 1083 51.74 23.79 -2.85
C LYS A 1083 51.74 22.41 -2.16
N ALA A 1084 50.59 21.95 -1.68
CA ALA A 1084 50.47 20.62 -1.07
C ALA A 1084 50.70 19.50 -2.10
N GLU A 1085 50.15 19.63 -3.32
CA GLU A 1085 50.35 18.65 -4.40
C GLU A 1085 51.82 18.55 -4.83
N ASN A 1086 52.51 19.67 -4.97
CA ASN A 1086 53.95 19.68 -5.30
C ASN A 1086 54.80 19.02 -4.21
N GLU A 1087 54.50 19.27 -2.93
CA GLU A 1087 55.17 18.59 -1.82
C GLU A 1087 54.82 17.09 -1.76
N PHE A 1088 53.60 16.71 -2.11
CA PHE A 1088 53.19 15.30 -2.18
C PHE A 1088 53.99 14.54 -3.25
N ILE A 1089 54.13 15.12 -4.45
CA ILE A 1089 54.94 14.57 -5.55
C ILE A 1089 56.40 14.38 -5.11
N LYS A 1090 56.96 15.35 -4.37
CA LYS A 1090 58.35 15.32 -3.94
C LYS A 1090 58.62 14.32 -2.82
N GLN A 1091 57.73 14.25 -1.83
CA GLN A 1091 57.94 13.48 -0.60
C GLN A 1091 57.44 12.04 -0.68
N TYR A 1092 56.44 11.76 -1.51
CA TYR A 1092 55.78 10.45 -1.68
C TYR A 1092 55.49 10.12 -3.16
N PRO A 1093 56.47 10.18 -4.07
CA PRO A 1093 56.24 9.95 -5.50
C PRO A 1093 55.62 8.57 -5.81
N SER A 1094 55.94 7.51 -5.07
CA SER A 1094 55.35 6.18 -5.29
C SER A 1094 53.84 6.17 -5.04
N VAL A 1095 53.39 6.73 -3.92
CA VAL A 1095 51.96 6.81 -3.56
C VAL A 1095 51.21 7.76 -4.49
N TYR A 1096 51.83 8.90 -4.84
CA TYR A 1096 51.26 9.84 -5.79
C TYR A 1096 51.02 9.17 -7.15
N ASN A 1097 52.01 8.44 -7.67
CA ASN A 1097 51.90 7.73 -8.95
C ASN A 1097 50.81 6.65 -8.94
N HIS A 1098 50.64 5.94 -7.82
CA HIS A 1098 49.52 5.00 -7.65
C HIS A 1098 48.17 5.72 -7.74
N LEU A 1099 47.96 6.79 -6.97
CA LEU A 1099 46.69 7.54 -6.98
C LEU A 1099 46.43 8.25 -8.32
N LEU A 1100 47.49 8.65 -9.03
CA LEU A 1100 47.41 9.31 -10.34
C LEU A 1100 46.67 8.47 -11.38
N GLN A 1101 46.77 7.14 -11.30
CA GLN A 1101 46.03 6.19 -12.16
C GLN A 1101 44.51 6.34 -12.03
N TYR A 1102 44.03 6.85 -10.89
CA TYR A 1102 42.63 7.05 -10.60
C TYR A 1102 42.19 8.52 -10.71
N LYS A 1103 43.06 9.43 -11.19
CA LYS A 1103 42.83 10.89 -11.14
C LYS A 1103 41.50 11.31 -11.76
N GLU A 1104 41.10 10.72 -12.89
CA GLU A 1104 39.83 11.06 -13.54
C GLU A 1104 38.62 10.73 -12.65
N SER A 1105 38.53 9.49 -12.18
CA SER A 1105 37.47 9.03 -11.26
C SER A 1105 37.50 9.81 -9.93
N LEU A 1106 38.68 10.05 -9.38
CA LEU A 1106 38.86 10.79 -8.14
C LEU A 1106 38.47 12.28 -8.30
N SER A 1107 38.70 12.85 -9.48
CA SER A 1107 38.36 14.25 -9.81
C SER A 1107 36.86 14.47 -10.04
N LYS A 1108 36.13 13.42 -10.44
CA LYS A 1108 34.66 13.44 -10.59
C LYS A 1108 33.93 13.44 -9.24
N ARG A 1109 34.62 13.19 -8.13
CA ARG A 1109 34.05 13.21 -6.77
C ARG A 1109 33.77 14.65 -6.31
N ASN A 1110 32.71 14.84 -5.51
CA ASN A 1110 32.52 16.00 -4.62
C ASN A 1110 32.21 17.40 -5.22
N LYS A 1111 31.50 17.54 -6.35
CA LYS A 1111 31.01 18.87 -6.77
C LYS A 1111 29.69 19.30 -6.10
N GLU A 1112 28.78 18.37 -5.82
CA GLU A 1112 27.38 18.71 -5.46
C GLU A 1112 27.08 18.88 -3.97
N GLU A 1113 27.90 18.35 -3.05
CA GLU A 1113 27.47 18.19 -1.65
C GLU A 1113 27.94 19.29 -0.68
N THR A 1114 29.02 20.03 -1.01
CA THR A 1114 29.65 20.94 -0.02
C THR A 1114 30.12 22.30 -0.54
N GLY A 1115 30.11 22.53 -1.86
CA GLY A 1115 30.60 23.79 -2.45
C GLY A 1115 32.11 24.04 -2.31
N ILE A 1116 32.88 23.13 -1.70
CA ILE A 1116 34.32 23.27 -1.45
C ILE A 1116 35.06 22.02 -1.95
N ARG A 1117 36.05 22.22 -2.83
CA ARG A 1117 36.90 21.14 -3.39
C ARG A 1117 38.28 21.18 -2.75
N TYR A 1118 38.67 20.08 -2.11
CA TYR A 1118 40.05 19.81 -1.66
C TYR A 1118 40.82 19.08 -2.76
N GLU A 1119 42.07 18.71 -2.49
CA GLU A 1119 42.93 18.04 -3.46
C GLU A 1119 42.33 16.71 -3.91
N TRP A 1120 42.40 16.41 -5.22
CA TRP A 1120 41.70 15.27 -5.83
C TRP A 1120 42.12 13.92 -5.24
N TYR A 1121 43.34 13.84 -4.70
CA TYR A 1121 43.95 12.65 -4.09
C TYR A 1121 43.64 12.48 -2.60
N ALA A 1122 42.96 13.43 -1.95
CA ALA A 1122 42.67 13.36 -0.52
C ALA A 1122 41.41 12.51 -0.20
N LEU A 1123 41.36 11.99 1.03
CA LEU A 1123 40.17 11.37 1.61
C LEU A 1123 39.10 12.43 1.94
N GLN A 1124 37.84 12.03 2.07
CA GLN A 1124 36.74 12.97 2.30
C GLN A 1124 36.59 13.38 3.79
N ARG A 1125 35.93 14.55 3.99
CA ARG A 1125 35.78 15.42 5.20
C ARG A 1125 35.76 14.79 6.60
N CYS A 1126 35.37 13.55 6.73
CA CYS A 1126 35.14 12.94 8.04
C CYS A 1126 36.47 12.64 8.75
N ALA A 1127 37.31 11.77 8.19
CA ALA A 1127 38.44 11.24 8.93
C ALA A 1127 39.55 12.27 9.19
N ALA A 1128 39.79 13.23 8.30
CA ALA A 1128 40.88 14.19 8.43
C ALA A 1128 40.78 15.09 9.69
N THR A 1129 39.58 15.30 10.24
CA THR A 1129 39.37 16.18 11.41
C THR A 1129 39.53 15.48 12.77
N TYR A 1130 39.46 14.14 12.81
CA TYR A 1130 39.55 13.36 14.05
C TYR A 1130 40.42 12.10 13.90
N TYR A 1131 41.29 12.04 12.90
CA TYR A 1131 42.17 10.89 12.69
C TYR A 1131 43.02 10.49 13.91
N PRO A 1132 43.42 11.39 14.84
CA PRO A 1132 44.14 10.98 16.05
C PRO A 1132 43.34 10.03 16.95
N GLU A 1133 42.02 9.96 16.78
CA GLU A 1133 41.16 9.02 17.52
C GLU A 1133 41.33 7.57 17.03
N PHE A 1134 41.80 7.33 15.80
CA PHE A 1134 42.18 5.99 15.32
C PHE A 1134 43.48 5.49 15.96
N GLU A 1135 44.28 6.39 16.52
CA GLU A 1135 45.51 6.06 17.27
C GLU A 1135 45.23 5.79 18.76
N LYS A 1136 43.95 5.69 19.15
CA LYS A 1136 43.53 5.29 20.50
C LYS A 1136 42.92 3.90 20.50
N GLU A 1137 42.93 3.28 21.67
CA GLU A 1137 42.08 2.12 21.94
C GLU A 1137 40.61 2.57 21.88
N LYS A 1138 39.78 1.78 21.19
CA LYS A 1138 38.43 2.19 20.80
C LYS A 1138 37.49 1.00 20.72
N VAL A 1139 36.23 1.21 21.09
CA VAL A 1139 35.14 0.25 20.82
C VAL A 1139 34.57 0.55 19.46
N VAL A 1140 34.35 -0.47 18.64
CA VAL A 1140 33.71 -0.30 17.32
C VAL A 1140 32.51 -1.20 17.12
N TRP A 1141 31.64 -0.80 16.18
CA TRP A 1141 30.49 -1.58 15.74
C TRP A 1141 30.09 -1.24 14.30
N THR A 1142 29.38 -2.16 13.67
CA THR A 1142 28.68 -1.89 12.41
C THR A 1142 27.28 -1.34 12.71
N PRO A 1143 26.88 -0.25 12.07
CA PRO A 1143 25.57 0.36 12.30
C PRO A 1143 24.46 -0.51 11.70
N VAL A 1144 24.69 -1.23 10.60
CA VAL A 1144 23.72 -2.16 9.98
C VAL A 1144 24.11 -3.60 10.36
N ASN A 1145 23.35 -4.26 11.23
CA ASN A 1145 23.55 -5.69 11.50
C ASN A 1145 22.27 -6.34 12.05
N SER A 1146 22.10 -7.64 11.80
CA SER A 1146 21.05 -8.46 12.41
C SER A 1146 21.38 -8.86 13.83
N LYS A 1147 22.68 -8.86 14.16
CA LYS A 1147 23.20 -9.01 15.51
C LYS A 1147 24.31 -7.99 15.71
N TYR A 1148 24.03 -6.94 16.47
CA TYR A 1148 25.07 -5.99 16.85
C TYR A 1148 26.24 -6.71 17.51
N SER A 1149 27.43 -6.39 17.03
CA SER A 1149 28.69 -6.97 17.48
C SER A 1149 29.62 -5.81 17.82
N PHE A 1150 30.06 -5.78 19.07
CA PHE A 1150 30.98 -4.77 19.56
C PHE A 1150 32.30 -5.44 19.92
N THR A 1151 33.39 -4.79 19.59
CA THR A 1151 34.74 -5.24 19.96
C THR A 1151 35.63 -4.05 20.26
N ILE A 1152 36.70 -4.30 21.02
CA ILE A 1152 37.77 -3.34 21.24
C ILE A 1152 38.80 -3.53 20.13
N ILE A 1153 39.26 -2.41 19.56
CA ILE A 1153 40.32 -2.35 18.56
C ILE A 1153 41.50 -1.57 19.16
N PRO A 1154 42.74 -2.07 19.00
CA PRO A 1154 43.93 -1.37 19.46
C PRO A 1154 44.20 -0.07 18.65
N PRO A 1155 45.13 0.78 19.13
CA PRO A 1155 45.67 1.89 18.34
C PRO A 1155 46.16 1.47 16.94
N GLY A 1156 46.01 2.35 15.94
CA GLY A 1156 46.62 2.22 14.62
C GLY A 1156 45.82 1.44 13.57
N ILE A 1157 44.68 0.85 13.92
CA ILE A 1157 43.78 0.14 12.97
C ILE A 1157 42.62 1.04 12.53
N PHE A 1158 42.42 1.12 11.23
CA PHE A 1158 41.42 1.96 10.56
C PHE A 1158 40.22 1.12 10.08
N PHE A 1159 39.14 1.78 9.68
CA PHE A 1159 37.92 1.17 9.15
C PHE A 1159 37.12 2.19 8.32
N PRO A 1160 36.30 1.74 7.35
CA PRO A 1160 35.51 2.63 6.49
C PRO A 1160 34.31 3.23 7.24
N ASN A 1161 33.65 4.21 6.62
CA ASN A 1161 32.47 4.91 7.12
C ASN A 1161 31.26 4.00 7.46
N SER A 1162 31.31 2.72 7.08
CA SER A 1162 30.35 1.69 7.49
C SER A 1162 30.60 1.13 8.89
N ILE A 1163 31.58 1.64 9.64
CA ILE A 1163 31.86 1.30 11.03
C ILE A 1163 31.93 2.60 11.85
N PHE A 1164 31.41 2.57 13.08
CA PHE A 1164 31.54 3.65 14.05
C PHE A 1164 32.48 3.26 15.19
N MET A 1165 33.04 4.27 15.87
CA MET A 1165 33.91 4.10 17.03
C MET A 1165 33.52 4.99 18.21
N ILE A 1166 33.85 4.50 19.40
CA ILE A 1166 33.80 5.21 20.68
C ILE A 1166 35.20 5.23 21.30
N THR A 1167 35.67 6.43 21.63
CA THR A 1167 36.89 6.66 22.43
C THR A 1167 36.51 7.37 23.74
N GLY A 1168 37.27 7.15 24.80
CA GLY A 1168 37.01 7.74 26.12
C GLY A 1168 37.49 6.87 27.28
N LYS A 1169 37.00 7.14 28.48
CA LYS A 1169 37.25 6.30 29.67
C LYS A 1169 36.30 5.10 29.69
N HIS A 1170 36.63 4.05 30.46
CA HIS A 1170 35.76 2.88 30.70
C HIS A 1170 35.30 2.13 29.43
N ILE A 1171 36.09 2.15 28.36
CA ILE A 1171 35.74 1.51 27.08
C ILE A 1171 35.50 0.00 27.19
N LYS A 1172 36.15 -0.69 28.15
CA LYS A 1172 35.88 -2.10 28.45
C LYS A 1172 34.48 -2.30 29.01
N THR A 1173 34.07 -1.44 29.95
CA THR A 1173 32.71 -1.43 30.51
C THR A 1173 31.67 -1.22 29.40
N PHE A 1174 31.89 -0.24 28.51
CA PHE A 1174 30.99 -0.02 27.37
C PHE A 1174 30.92 -1.21 26.42
N CYS A 1175 32.06 -1.82 26.08
CA CYS A 1175 32.11 -3.04 25.25
C CYS A 1175 31.27 -4.18 25.84
N ALA A 1176 31.35 -4.39 27.17
CA ALA A 1176 30.55 -5.40 27.86
C ALA A 1176 29.05 -5.08 27.80
N ILE A 1177 28.68 -3.84 28.15
CA ILE A 1177 27.29 -3.40 28.21
C ILE A 1177 26.63 -3.49 26.84
N PHE A 1178 27.28 -3.02 25.77
CA PHE A 1178 26.73 -3.11 24.41
C PHE A 1178 26.61 -4.55 23.88
N ASN A 1179 27.42 -5.47 24.40
CA ASN A 1179 27.32 -6.89 24.09
C ASN A 1179 26.36 -7.67 25.00
N SER A 1180 25.72 -7.02 25.98
CA SER A 1180 24.78 -7.64 26.92
C SER A 1180 23.43 -7.96 26.27
N THR A 1181 22.73 -8.94 26.84
CA THR A 1181 21.36 -9.28 26.43
C THR A 1181 20.38 -8.15 26.75
N LEU A 1182 20.58 -7.44 27.87
CA LEU A 1182 19.75 -6.31 28.27
C LEU A 1182 19.78 -5.17 27.26
N ILE A 1183 20.97 -4.71 26.84
CA ILE A 1183 21.06 -3.64 25.83
C ILE A 1183 20.54 -4.13 24.49
N ARG A 1184 20.82 -5.38 24.09
CA ARG A 1184 20.25 -5.96 22.87
C ARG A 1184 18.72 -5.93 22.87
N TYR A 1185 18.09 -6.21 24.01
CA TYR A 1185 16.66 -6.11 24.18
C TYR A 1185 16.20 -4.64 24.18
N TYR A 1186 16.83 -3.74 24.94
CA TYR A 1186 16.46 -2.32 24.95
C TYR A 1186 16.56 -1.66 23.56
N LEU A 1187 17.54 -2.07 22.74
CA LEU A 1187 17.68 -1.63 21.37
C LEU A 1187 16.43 -1.96 20.51
N THR A 1188 15.65 -2.99 20.83
CA THR A 1188 14.38 -3.27 20.11
C THR A 1188 13.30 -2.22 20.38
N PHE A 1189 13.39 -1.45 21.47
CA PHE A 1189 12.51 -0.30 21.71
C PHE A 1189 12.88 0.92 20.84
N LEU A 1190 14.15 1.02 20.42
CA LEU A 1190 14.68 2.16 19.69
C LEU A 1190 14.68 1.96 18.16
N PHE A 1191 14.64 0.72 17.68
CA PHE A 1191 14.77 0.41 16.25
C PHE A 1191 13.51 -0.23 15.66
N SER A 1192 13.22 0.03 14.39
CA SER A 1192 12.30 -0.80 13.59
C SER A 1192 13.05 -2.05 13.13
N SER A 1193 12.36 -3.18 13.12
CA SER A 1193 12.85 -4.44 12.56
C SER A 1193 12.72 -4.43 11.03
N GLU A 1194 13.42 -3.55 10.32
CA GLU A 1194 13.49 -3.67 8.86
C GLU A 1194 14.28 -4.94 8.52
N LYS A 1195 13.61 -5.98 7.99
CA LYS A 1195 14.24 -7.18 7.39
C LYS A 1195 15.37 -7.83 8.21
N ASN A 1196 15.21 -7.95 9.53
CA ASN A 1196 16.23 -8.46 10.46
C ASN A 1196 17.49 -7.59 10.59
N TYR A 1197 17.54 -6.32 10.21
CA TYR A 1197 18.69 -5.44 10.45
C TYR A 1197 18.25 -4.14 11.12
N THR A 1198 19.03 -3.65 12.07
CA THR A 1198 18.75 -2.42 12.82
C THR A 1198 19.88 -1.42 12.55
N TYR A 1199 19.59 -0.12 12.43
CA TYR A 1199 20.59 0.93 12.14
C TYR A 1199 21.03 1.72 13.38
N ALA A 1200 22.15 1.33 14.00
CA ALA A 1200 22.72 1.99 15.17
C ALA A 1200 23.68 3.13 14.76
N SER A 1201 23.12 4.28 14.35
CA SER A 1201 23.89 5.48 14.05
C SER A 1201 24.56 6.09 15.31
N LYS A 1202 25.48 7.04 15.12
CA LYS A 1202 26.05 7.86 16.21
C LYS A 1202 24.97 8.49 17.09
N GLU A 1203 23.95 9.08 16.48
CA GLU A 1203 22.87 9.79 17.19
C GLU A 1203 22.05 8.81 18.03
N THR A 1204 21.73 7.64 17.48
CA THR A 1204 20.92 6.64 18.18
C THR A 1204 21.70 6.00 19.32
N MET A 1205 22.96 5.62 19.08
CA MET A 1205 23.84 5.08 20.14
C MET A 1205 24.07 6.10 21.25
N GLY A 1206 24.15 7.40 20.92
CA GLY A 1206 24.24 8.47 21.88
C GLY A 1206 23.04 8.56 22.85
N LYS A 1207 21.87 8.04 22.47
CA LYS A 1207 20.67 8.03 23.34
C LYS A 1207 20.64 6.84 24.30
N LEU A 1208 21.56 5.87 24.20
CA LEU A 1208 21.52 4.68 25.04
C LEU A 1208 21.67 5.03 26.53
N PRO A 1209 20.70 4.66 27.39
CA PRO A 1209 20.78 4.88 28.82
C PRO A 1209 21.75 3.86 29.44
N ILE A 1210 22.86 4.34 29.97
CA ILE A 1210 23.89 3.52 30.63
C ILE A 1210 23.90 3.84 32.12
N PRO A 1211 23.84 2.85 33.03
CA PRO A 1211 23.90 3.12 34.46
C PRO A 1211 25.15 3.93 34.83
N PRO A 1212 25.03 5.05 35.56
CA PRO A 1212 26.18 5.85 35.96
C PRO A 1212 27.11 5.04 36.87
N ILE A 1213 28.42 5.24 36.73
CA ILE A 1213 29.41 4.66 37.64
C ILE A 1213 29.40 5.46 38.95
N THR A 1214 29.18 4.76 40.06
CA THR A 1214 29.08 5.31 41.42
C THR A 1214 30.04 4.55 42.33
N PRO A 1215 30.46 5.13 43.48
CA PRO A 1215 31.30 4.41 44.43
C PRO A 1215 30.74 3.05 44.85
N SER A 1216 29.41 2.92 44.94
CA SER A 1216 28.74 1.67 45.32
C SER A 1216 28.78 0.59 44.24
N ASN A 1217 28.78 0.95 42.95
CA ASN A 1217 28.82 -0.04 41.85
C ASN A 1217 30.22 -0.23 41.24
N GLN A 1218 31.21 0.57 41.65
CA GLN A 1218 32.59 0.47 41.19
C GLN A 1218 33.19 -0.96 41.30
N PRO A 1219 32.96 -1.75 42.37
CA PRO A 1219 33.45 -3.13 42.42
C PRO A 1219 32.89 -4.03 41.32
N ILE A 1220 31.62 -3.85 40.97
CA ILE A 1220 30.95 -4.58 39.88
C ILE A 1220 31.54 -4.17 38.53
N VAL A 1221 31.79 -2.87 38.33
CA VAL A 1221 32.45 -2.34 37.12
C VAL A 1221 33.82 -2.99 36.93
N SER A 1222 34.65 -3.03 37.98
CA SER A 1222 35.97 -3.68 37.92
C SER A 1222 35.89 -5.18 37.63
N GLN A 1223 34.88 -5.88 38.16
CA GLN A 1223 34.63 -7.29 37.82
C GLN A 1223 34.25 -7.46 36.34
N ILE A 1224 33.40 -6.59 35.80
CA ILE A 1224 33.01 -6.60 34.39
C ILE A 1224 34.23 -6.38 33.49
N GLU A 1225 35.07 -5.38 33.79
CA GLU A 1225 36.28 -5.10 33.00
C GLU A 1225 37.25 -6.29 33.03
N ALA A 1226 37.44 -6.94 34.17
CA ALA A 1226 38.25 -8.15 34.28
C ALA A 1226 37.67 -9.33 33.48
N LEU A 1227 36.34 -9.46 33.40
CA LEU A 1227 35.69 -10.48 32.55
C LEU A 1227 35.88 -10.18 31.06
N VAL A 1228 35.81 -8.91 30.66
CA VAL A 1228 36.12 -8.51 29.28
C VAL A 1228 37.53 -8.92 28.90
N ASP A 1229 38.51 -8.65 29.76
CA ASP A 1229 39.91 -9.04 29.51
C ASP A 1229 40.07 -10.55 29.32
N LYS A 1230 39.37 -11.36 30.14
CA LYS A 1230 39.34 -12.81 29.99
C LYS A 1230 38.71 -13.24 28.66
N ILE A 1231 37.59 -12.63 28.28
CA ILE A 1231 36.89 -12.94 27.02
C ILE A 1231 37.76 -12.59 25.82
N LEU A 1232 38.35 -11.39 25.80
CA LEU A 1232 39.24 -10.94 24.73
C LEU A 1232 40.43 -11.90 24.59
N SER A 1233 41.08 -12.25 25.71
CA SER A 1233 42.20 -13.19 25.73
C SER A 1233 41.82 -14.57 25.19
N ALA A 1234 40.69 -15.12 25.65
CA ALA A 1234 40.20 -16.43 25.20
C ALA A 1234 39.83 -16.44 23.72
N LYS A 1235 39.23 -15.34 23.22
CA LYS A 1235 38.86 -15.22 21.81
C LYS A 1235 40.09 -15.11 20.89
N ILE A 1236 41.11 -14.37 21.31
CA ILE A 1236 42.41 -14.29 20.61
C ILE A 1236 43.05 -15.68 20.51
N GLN A 1237 43.02 -16.47 21.59
CA GLN A 1237 43.56 -17.85 21.59
C GLN A 1237 42.77 -18.80 20.66
N SER A 1238 41.44 -18.65 20.59
CA SER A 1238 40.59 -19.49 19.73
C SER A 1238 40.60 -19.11 18.24
N ALA A 1239 40.93 -17.86 17.91
CA ALA A 1239 40.79 -17.29 16.56
C ALA A 1239 42.02 -17.49 15.66
N GLY A 1240 43.11 -18.08 16.16
CA GLY A 1240 44.22 -18.55 15.33
C GLY A 1240 44.78 -17.53 14.33
N ARG A 1241 45.21 -16.33 14.79
CA ARG A 1241 46.34 -15.51 14.28
C ARG A 1241 46.28 -14.06 14.80
N TYR A 1242 47.36 -13.67 15.47
CA TYR A 1242 48.16 -12.42 15.37
C TYR A 1242 48.65 -11.97 16.76
N GLU A 1243 49.96 -12.10 17.02
CA GLU A 1243 50.64 -11.44 18.13
C GLU A 1243 50.79 -9.95 17.82
N PRO A 1244 50.58 -9.03 18.79
CA PRO A 1244 50.87 -7.63 18.58
C PRO A 1244 52.37 -7.42 18.38
N ILE A 1245 52.71 -6.64 17.35
CA ILE A 1245 54.05 -6.15 17.01
C ILE A 1245 54.79 -5.75 18.31
N ARG A 1246 55.70 -6.62 18.76
CA ARG A 1246 56.66 -6.29 19.82
C ARG A 1246 57.64 -5.27 19.26
N LYS A 1247 57.75 -4.13 19.95
CA LYS A 1247 58.88 -3.20 19.89
C LYS A 1247 60.19 -3.98 19.72
N ARG A 1248 60.87 -3.84 18.59
CA ARG A 1248 62.29 -4.19 18.47
C ARG A 1248 63.11 -2.99 18.93
N ASN A 1249 63.64 -3.09 20.15
CA ASN A 1249 64.78 -2.30 20.59
C ASN A 1249 66.04 -2.84 19.88
N LYS A 1250 66.61 -2.06 18.96
CA LYS A 1250 68.02 -1.64 18.90
C LYS A 1250 68.26 -0.89 17.60
#